data_AF-A0A376MJC3-F1
#
_entry.id   AF-A0A376MJC3-F1
#
_cell.length_a   1.000
_cell.length_b   1.000
_cell.length_c   1.000
_cell.angle_alpha   90.00
_cell.angle_beta   90.00
_cell.angle_gamma   90.00
#
_symmetry.space_group_name_H-M   'P 1'
#
loop_
_entity.id
_entity.type
_entity.pdbx_description
1 polymer ?
#
loop_
_entity_poly.entity_id
_entity_poly.type
_entity_poly.pdbx_seq_one_letter_code
_entity_poly.pdbx_strand_id
1 'polypeptide(L)'
;MKLVEHYIMRGTRRLVLIIVGFLIFIFASYSAQRYLTEAANGILALDVVLDIVFYKVLIALEMLLPVGLYVSVGVTLGQMYTDSEITAISAAGGSPGRLYKAVLYLAIPLSIFVTLLSMYGRPWAYAQIYQLEQQSQSELDVRQLRAKKFNTNDNGRMILSQTVDQDNNRLTDALIYTSTANRTRIFRARSVDVVDPSPEKPTVMLHNGTAYLLDHQGRDDNEQIYRNLQLHLNPLDQSPNVKRKAKSVTELARSVFPADHAELQWRQSRGLTALLMALLAISLSRVKPRQGRFSTLLPLTLLFIAIFYGGDVCRTLVANGAIPLIPGLWLVPGLMLMGLLMLVARDFSLLQKFSPMNVFSRYLIRHLFLGFAAAAGLLLPLFTTFNLINELDDVSPGGYRWTQAVLVVLMTLPRTLVELSPFIALLGGIVGLGQLSKNSELTAIRSTGFSIFRIALVALVAGILWTVSLGAIDEWVASPLQQQALQIKSTATALGEDDDITGNMLWARRGNEFVTVKSLNEQGQPVGVEIFHYRDDLSLESYIFARSATIEDDKTWILHGVNHKKWLNGKETLETSDNLAWQSAFTSMDLEELSMPGNTFSVRQLNHYIHYLQETGQPSSDYRLALWEKLGQPILTLAMILLAVPFTFSAPRSPGMGSRLAVGVIVGLLTWISYQIMVNLGLLFALSAPVTAFGLPVAFVLVALSLVYWYDRQH
;
A
#
# COMPACT_ATOMS: atom_id res chain seq x y z
N MET A 1 -11.89 43.20 -5.50
CA MET A 1 -12.14 42.28 -4.37
C MET A 1 -12.41 43.10 -3.12
N LYS A 2 -13.46 42.78 -2.37
CA LYS A 2 -13.77 43.45 -1.09
C LYS A 2 -12.93 42.83 0.04
N LEU A 3 -12.69 43.59 1.13
CA LEU A 3 -11.82 43.20 2.24
C LEU A 3 -12.15 41.80 2.83
N VAL A 4 -13.44 41.46 2.91
CA VAL A 4 -13.95 40.17 3.43
C VAL A 4 -13.58 39.00 2.52
N GLU A 5 -13.67 39.16 1.20
CA GLU A 5 -13.29 38.11 0.23
C GLU A 5 -11.79 37.83 0.33
N HIS A 6 -10.97 38.88 0.43
CA HIS A 6 -9.53 38.76 0.58
C HIS A 6 -9.14 38.09 1.90
N TYR A 7 -9.83 38.40 3.00
CA TYR A 7 -9.61 37.77 4.30
C TYR A 7 -9.87 36.25 4.24
N ILE A 8 -11.02 35.84 3.70
CA ILE A 8 -11.37 34.42 3.54
C ILE A 8 -10.38 33.72 2.62
N MET A 9 -10.05 34.33 1.48
CA MET A 9 -9.10 33.75 0.53
C MET A 9 -7.70 33.59 1.15
N ARG A 10 -7.24 34.56 1.94
CA ARG A 10 -5.92 34.49 2.58
C ARG A 10 -5.87 33.38 3.62
N GLY A 11 -6.93 33.22 4.41
CA GLY A 11 -7.09 32.11 5.36
C GLY A 11 -7.09 30.76 4.65
N THR A 12 -8.00 30.58 3.69
CA THR A 12 -8.16 29.34 2.94
C THR A 12 -6.89 28.97 2.16
N ARG A 13 -6.28 29.90 1.40
CA ARG A 13 -5.07 29.62 0.60
C ARG A 13 -3.91 29.13 1.46
N ARG A 14 -3.69 29.74 2.63
CA ARG A 14 -2.64 29.30 3.56
C ARG A 14 -2.90 27.87 4.03
N LEU A 15 -4.15 27.56 4.38
CA LEU A 15 -4.56 26.23 4.83
C LEU A 15 -4.44 25.20 3.70
N VAL A 16 -4.78 25.56 2.45
CA VAL A 16 -4.62 24.71 1.26
C VAL A 16 -3.17 24.33 1.05
N LEU A 17 -2.25 25.30 1.06
CA LEU A 17 -0.83 25.01 0.87
C LEU A 17 -0.28 24.07 1.95
N ILE A 18 -0.70 24.26 3.20
CA ILE A 18 -0.30 23.40 4.32
C ILE A 18 -0.87 21.98 4.15
N ILE A 19 -2.17 21.85 3.91
CA ILE A 19 -2.83 20.55 3.77
C ILE A 19 -2.34 19.82 2.52
N VAL A 20 -2.26 20.48 1.37
CA VAL A 20 -1.78 19.85 0.13
C VAL A 20 -0.32 19.45 0.28
N GLY A 21 0.55 20.31 0.82
CA GLY A 21 1.95 19.96 1.08
C GLY A 21 2.07 18.74 1.99
N PHE A 22 1.23 18.68 3.04
CA PHE A 22 1.13 17.52 3.92
C PHE A 22 0.70 16.24 3.17
N LEU A 23 -0.37 16.33 2.39
CA LEU A 23 -0.90 15.22 1.62
C LEU A 23 0.10 14.71 0.57
N ILE A 24 0.81 15.62 -0.11
CA ILE A 24 1.89 15.30 -1.06
C ILE A 24 2.99 14.53 -0.35
N PHE A 25 3.44 15.04 0.79
CA PHE A 25 4.54 14.43 1.52
C PHE A 25 4.17 13.05 2.06
N ILE A 26 2.96 12.89 2.61
CA ILE A 26 2.43 11.59 3.01
C ILE A 26 2.45 10.61 1.84
N PHE A 27 1.87 11.02 0.71
CA PHE A 27 1.74 10.15 -0.46
C PHE A 27 3.12 9.79 -1.02
N ALA A 28 4.02 10.77 -1.16
CA ALA A 28 5.40 10.56 -1.59
C ALA A 28 6.10 9.55 -0.69
N SER A 29 5.91 9.67 0.62
CA SER A 29 6.51 8.77 1.59
C SER A 29 5.93 7.36 1.51
N TYR A 30 4.63 7.21 1.32
CA TYR A 30 3.98 5.92 1.13
C TYR A 30 4.44 5.26 -0.18
N SER A 31 4.49 6.01 -1.27
CA SER A 31 5.04 5.54 -2.54
C SER A 31 6.51 5.15 -2.41
N ALA A 32 7.32 5.97 -1.74
CA ALA A 32 8.73 5.67 -1.52
C ALA A 32 8.92 4.39 -0.72
N GLN A 33 8.15 4.19 0.36
CA GLN A 33 8.19 2.94 1.10
C GLN A 33 7.89 1.75 0.19
N ARG A 34 6.77 1.78 -0.56
CA ARG A 34 6.36 0.69 -1.43
C ARG A 34 7.43 0.33 -2.46
N TYR A 35 7.93 1.32 -3.19
CA TYR A 35 8.92 1.11 -4.25
C TYR A 35 10.32 0.80 -3.71
N LEU A 36 10.67 1.30 -2.52
CA LEU A 36 11.91 0.92 -1.85
C LEU A 36 11.85 -0.52 -1.35
N THR A 37 10.68 -1.01 -0.93
CA THR A 37 10.47 -2.44 -0.61
C THR A 37 10.57 -3.30 -1.87
N GLU A 38 10.00 -2.87 -3.00
CA GLU A 38 10.14 -3.56 -4.29
C GLU A 38 11.62 -3.60 -4.73
N ALA A 39 12.36 -2.50 -4.56
CA ALA A 39 13.79 -2.46 -4.83
C ALA A 39 14.61 -3.33 -3.86
N ALA A 40 14.28 -3.31 -2.57
CA ALA A 40 14.90 -4.20 -1.59
C ALA A 40 14.65 -5.67 -1.97
N ASN A 41 13.47 -6.00 -2.49
CA ASN A 41 13.12 -7.36 -2.92
C ASN A 41 13.76 -7.79 -4.25
N GLY A 42 14.45 -6.90 -4.95
CA GLY A 42 15.09 -7.20 -6.24
C GLY A 42 14.14 -7.11 -7.43
N ILE A 43 13.02 -6.38 -7.31
CA ILE A 43 12.03 -6.18 -8.38
C ILE A 43 12.34 -4.90 -9.17
N LEU A 44 12.94 -3.90 -8.52
CA LEU A 44 13.26 -2.58 -9.08
C LEU A 44 14.67 -2.13 -8.71
N ALA A 45 15.29 -1.31 -9.56
CA ALA A 45 16.58 -0.68 -9.29
C ALA A 45 16.44 0.51 -8.34
N LEU A 46 17.38 0.66 -7.39
CA LEU A 46 17.30 1.66 -6.31
C LEU A 46 17.37 3.11 -6.81
N ASP A 47 18.15 3.35 -7.86
CA ASP A 47 18.29 4.66 -8.52
C ASP A 47 16.99 5.12 -9.18
N VAL A 48 16.22 4.17 -9.72
CA VAL A 48 14.92 4.42 -10.38
C VAL A 48 13.79 4.71 -9.39
N VAL A 49 13.89 4.24 -8.14
CA VAL A 49 12.84 4.39 -7.12
C VAL A 49 12.44 5.85 -6.91
N LEU A 50 13.42 6.78 -6.79
CA LEU A 50 13.14 8.18 -6.52
C LEU A 50 12.37 8.83 -7.68
N ASP A 51 12.74 8.52 -8.91
CA ASP A 51 12.08 9.03 -10.11
C ASP A 51 10.64 8.50 -10.22
N ILE A 52 10.43 7.20 -9.99
CA ILE A 52 9.07 6.62 -9.96
C ILE A 52 8.21 7.33 -8.91
N VAL A 53 8.73 7.55 -7.70
CA VAL A 53 8.02 8.26 -6.64
C VAL A 53 7.66 9.68 -7.07
N PHE A 54 8.58 10.41 -7.69
CA PHE A 54 8.33 11.76 -8.20
C PHE A 54 7.17 11.78 -9.20
N TYR A 55 7.17 10.89 -10.19
CA TYR A 55 6.09 10.79 -11.18
C TYR A 55 4.77 10.36 -10.55
N LYS A 56 4.78 9.45 -9.57
CA LYS A 56 3.58 9.05 -8.83
C LYS A 56 3.00 10.20 -8.01
N VAL A 57 3.83 11.02 -7.38
CA VAL A 57 3.39 12.22 -6.67
C VAL A 57 2.75 13.23 -7.64
N LEU A 58 3.32 13.39 -8.83
CA LEU A 58 2.74 14.25 -9.86
C LEU A 58 1.35 13.76 -10.29
N ILE A 59 1.16 12.45 -10.43
CA ILE A 59 -0.16 11.85 -10.70
C ILE A 59 -1.11 12.07 -9.51
N ALA A 60 -0.63 11.86 -8.28
CA ALA A 60 -1.46 12.03 -7.09
C ALA A 60 -1.94 13.46 -6.89
N LEU A 61 -1.18 14.46 -7.35
CA LEU A 61 -1.54 15.88 -7.23
C LEU A 61 -2.91 16.21 -7.87
N GLU A 62 -3.33 15.45 -8.89
CA GLU A 62 -4.68 15.48 -9.48
C GLU A 62 -5.78 15.30 -8.41
N MET A 63 -5.51 14.45 -7.41
CA MET A 63 -6.41 14.15 -6.30
C MET A 63 -6.14 15.03 -5.07
N LEU A 64 -4.88 15.23 -4.68
CA LEU A 64 -4.52 15.91 -3.44
C LEU A 64 -4.95 17.38 -3.43
N LEU A 65 -4.92 18.07 -4.58
CA LEU A 65 -5.33 19.48 -4.70
C LEU A 65 -6.82 19.68 -4.41
N PRO A 66 -7.77 18.96 -5.04
CA PRO A 66 -9.18 19.01 -4.69
C PRO A 66 -9.45 18.68 -3.22
N VAL A 67 -8.82 17.64 -2.67
CA VAL A 67 -8.98 17.24 -1.25
C VAL A 67 -8.53 18.38 -0.34
N GLY A 68 -7.35 18.93 -0.61
CA GLY A 68 -6.77 20.00 0.18
C GLY A 68 -7.62 21.27 0.15
N LEU A 69 -8.17 21.65 -1.01
CA LEU A 69 -9.11 22.76 -1.12
C LEU A 69 -10.40 22.49 -0.35
N TYR A 70 -10.97 21.30 -0.51
CA TYR A 70 -12.21 20.89 0.17
C TYR A 70 -12.10 20.98 1.69
N VAL A 71 -11.09 20.34 2.27
CA VAL A 71 -10.86 20.35 3.72
C VAL A 71 -10.52 21.76 4.20
N SER A 72 -9.72 22.51 3.44
CA SER A 72 -9.34 23.88 3.82
C SER A 72 -10.52 24.84 3.86
N VAL A 73 -11.43 24.75 2.87
CA VAL A 73 -12.66 25.55 2.85
C VAL A 73 -13.53 25.18 4.04
N GLY A 74 -13.73 23.89 4.30
CA GLY A 74 -14.54 23.41 5.42
C GLY A 74 -13.98 23.81 6.80
N VAL A 75 -12.67 23.77 6.98
CA VAL A 75 -12.01 24.19 8.23
C VAL A 75 -12.07 25.70 8.40
N THR A 76 -11.77 26.47 7.34
CA THR A 76 -11.74 27.94 7.41
C THR A 76 -13.13 28.49 7.70
N LEU A 77 -14.14 28.06 6.95
CA LEU A 77 -15.51 28.50 7.17
C LEU A 77 -16.06 27.99 8.50
N GLY A 78 -15.72 26.77 8.92
CA GLY A 78 -16.16 26.20 10.19
C GLY A 78 -15.62 26.99 11.39
N GLN A 79 -14.38 27.46 11.29
CA GLN A 79 -13.79 28.37 12.27
C GLN A 79 -14.53 29.70 12.30
N MET A 80 -14.78 30.32 11.15
CA MET A 80 -15.51 31.60 11.08
C MET A 80 -16.96 31.51 11.58
N TYR A 81 -17.63 30.37 11.41
CA TYR A 81 -18.94 30.10 12.02
C TYR A 81 -18.84 29.97 13.53
N THR A 82 -17.83 29.25 14.03
CA THR A 82 -17.62 29.03 15.48
C THR A 82 -17.28 30.33 16.20
N ASP A 83 -16.42 31.15 15.59
CA ASP A 83 -15.96 32.42 16.15
C ASP A 83 -16.97 33.56 15.86
N SER A 84 -18.16 33.23 15.34
CA SER A 84 -19.28 34.15 15.06
C SER A 84 -18.98 35.27 14.04
N GLU A 85 -17.88 35.17 13.29
CA GLU A 85 -17.48 36.16 12.27
C GLU A 85 -18.49 36.22 11.11
N ILE A 86 -19.01 35.06 10.68
CA ILE A 86 -20.01 35.03 9.59
C ILE A 86 -21.33 35.66 10.04
N THR A 87 -21.73 35.46 11.30
CA THR A 87 -22.90 36.11 11.88
C THR A 87 -22.72 37.63 11.93
N ALA A 88 -21.54 38.11 12.34
CA ALA A 88 -21.20 39.54 12.33
C ALA A 88 -21.21 40.14 10.90
N ILE A 89 -20.64 39.43 9.92
CA ILE A 89 -20.66 39.85 8.50
C ILE A 89 -22.10 39.93 7.99
N SER A 90 -22.97 38.98 8.35
CA SER A 90 -24.37 38.98 7.94
C SER A 90 -25.16 40.12 8.58
N ALA A 91 -24.91 40.41 9.87
CA ALA A 91 -25.52 41.52 10.59
C ALA A 91 -25.10 42.89 10.06
N ALA A 92 -23.88 43.01 9.53
CA ALA A 92 -23.37 44.20 8.84
C ALA A 92 -23.90 44.37 7.40
N GLY A 93 -24.89 43.59 6.97
CA GLY A 93 -25.48 43.65 5.63
C GLY A 93 -24.69 42.88 4.55
N GLY A 94 -23.79 41.97 4.95
CA GLY A 94 -23.07 41.10 4.04
C GLY A 94 -23.93 39.95 3.52
N SER A 95 -24.05 39.81 2.19
CA SER A 95 -24.79 38.69 1.60
C SER A 95 -24.00 37.36 1.69
N PRO A 96 -24.68 36.22 1.91
CA PRO A 96 -24.04 34.89 1.90
C PRO A 96 -23.32 34.56 0.59
N GLY A 97 -23.76 35.14 -0.53
CA GLY A 97 -23.13 34.98 -1.85
C GLY A 97 -21.68 35.49 -1.92
N ARG A 98 -21.23 36.33 -0.98
CA ARG A 98 -19.82 36.75 -0.89
C ARG A 98 -18.90 35.58 -0.47
N LEU A 99 -19.39 34.65 0.34
CA LEU A 99 -18.66 33.43 0.72
C LEU A 99 -18.43 32.54 -0.51
N TYR A 100 -19.47 32.32 -1.31
CA TYR A 100 -19.41 31.56 -2.55
C TYR A 100 -18.44 32.19 -3.57
N LYS A 101 -18.48 33.52 -3.75
CA LYS A 101 -17.53 34.22 -4.63
C LYS A 101 -16.08 34.05 -4.16
N ALA A 102 -15.81 34.19 -2.86
CA ALA A 102 -14.46 34.05 -2.31
C ALA A 102 -13.88 32.64 -2.54
N VAL A 103 -14.70 31.59 -2.38
CA VAL A 103 -14.28 30.21 -2.64
C VAL A 103 -14.13 29.93 -4.14
N LEU A 104 -15.03 30.45 -5.00
CA LEU A 104 -14.94 30.28 -6.46
C LEU A 104 -13.66 30.90 -7.05
N TYR A 105 -13.20 32.03 -6.52
CA TYR A 105 -11.93 32.64 -6.96
C TYR A 105 -10.71 31.74 -6.73
N LEU A 106 -10.76 30.83 -5.74
CA LEU A 106 -9.73 29.81 -5.52
C LEU A 106 -10.02 28.52 -6.28
N ALA A 107 -11.29 28.10 -6.34
CA ALA A 107 -11.69 26.82 -6.91
C ALA A 107 -11.56 26.76 -8.44
N ILE A 108 -11.88 27.85 -9.16
CA ILE A 108 -11.83 27.87 -10.64
C ILE A 108 -10.39 27.71 -11.16
N PRO A 109 -9.40 28.51 -10.74
CA PRO A 109 -8.02 28.33 -11.21
C PRO A 109 -7.45 26.95 -10.85
N LEU A 110 -7.77 26.46 -9.65
CA LEU A 110 -7.34 25.14 -9.20
C LEU A 110 -7.98 24.02 -10.04
N SER A 111 -9.27 24.12 -10.34
CA SER A 111 -10.00 23.17 -11.18
C SER A 111 -9.43 23.10 -12.60
N ILE A 112 -9.10 24.25 -13.20
CA ILE A 112 -8.45 24.31 -14.51
C ILE A 112 -7.08 23.63 -14.45
N PHE A 113 -6.28 23.93 -13.43
CA PHE A 113 -4.97 23.31 -13.25
C PHE A 113 -5.05 21.79 -13.09
N VAL A 114 -6.00 21.29 -12.29
CA VAL A 114 -6.23 19.85 -12.09
C VAL A 114 -6.66 19.18 -13.40
N THR A 115 -7.50 19.82 -14.22
CA THR A 115 -7.88 19.30 -15.55
C THR A 115 -6.67 19.18 -16.47
N LEU A 116 -5.81 20.20 -16.53
CA LEU A 116 -4.60 20.18 -17.35
C LEU A 116 -3.64 19.07 -16.89
N LEU A 117 -3.46 18.93 -15.58
CA LEU A 117 -2.65 17.88 -14.99
C LEU A 117 -3.20 16.49 -15.35
N SER A 118 -4.53 16.30 -15.30
CA SER A 118 -5.16 15.03 -15.63
C SER A 118 -5.08 14.69 -17.13
N MET A 119 -5.21 15.68 -18.01
CA MET A 119 -5.17 15.49 -19.46
C MET A 119 -3.77 15.28 -20.01
N TYR A 120 -2.78 15.99 -19.50
CA TYR A 120 -1.41 16.01 -20.05
C TYR A 120 -0.36 15.49 -19.08
N GLY A 121 -0.42 15.89 -17.80
CA GLY A 121 0.57 15.49 -16.80
C GLY A 121 0.51 14.00 -16.46
N ARG A 122 -0.69 13.45 -16.26
CA ARG A 122 -0.91 12.03 -15.93
C ARG A 122 -0.40 11.07 -17.02
N PRO A 123 -0.78 11.18 -18.30
CA PRO A 123 -0.29 10.25 -19.32
C PRO A 123 1.22 10.36 -19.52
N TRP A 124 1.78 11.57 -19.44
CA TRP A 124 3.23 11.78 -19.50
C TRP A 124 3.96 11.09 -18.34
N ALA A 125 3.48 11.27 -17.10
CA ALA A 125 4.08 10.66 -15.92
C ALA A 125 4.01 9.12 -15.99
N TYR A 126 2.89 8.55 -16.44
CA TYR A 126 2.79 7.10 -16.65
C TYR A 126 3.76 6.63 -17.74
N ALA A 127 3.87 7.34 -18.87
CA ALA A 127 4.82 6.98 -19.92
C ALA A 127 6.28 6.95 -19.41
N GLN A 128 6.66 7.88 -18.54
CA GLN A 128 7.99 7.89 -17.91
C GLN A 128 8.18 6.76 -16.89
N ILE A 129 7.20 6.53 -16.01
CA ILE A 129 7.24 5.39 -15.08
C ILE A 129 7.41 4.08 -15.85
N TYR A 130 6.71 3.92 -16.97
CA TYR A 130 6.80 2.69 -17.78
C TYR A 130 8.16 2.54 -18.46
N GLN A 131 8.75 3.63 -18.94
CA GLN A 131 10.11 3.58 -19.50
C GLN A 131 11.13 3.17 -18.44
N LEU A 132 10.97 3.70 -17.22
CA LEU A 132 11.82 3.38 -16.07
C LEU A 132 11.64 1.95 -15.55
N GLU A 133 10.40 1.48 -15.42
CA GLU A 133 10.09 0.08 -15.06
C GLU A 133 10.63 -0.87 -16.12
N GLN A 134 10.44 -0.55 -17.40
CA GLN A 134 10.96 -1.35 -18.50
C GLN A 134 12.49 -1.41 -18.44
N GLN A 135 13.19 -0.29 -18.32
CA GLN A 135 14.66 -0.29 -18.17
C GLN A 135 15.10 -1.12 -16.96
N SER A 136 14.42 -0.97 -15.82
CA SER A 136 14.78 -1.67 -14.57
C SER A 136 14.53 -3.18 -14.59
N GLN A 137 13.48 -3.67 -15.26
CA GLN A 137 13.09 -5.10 -15.25
C GLN A 137 13.79 -5.95 -16.32
N SER A 138 14.41 -5.28 -17.28
CA SER A 138 14.82 -5.90 -18.53
C SER A 138 16.35 -5.95 -18.67
N GLU A 139 17.05 -5.10 -17.91
CA GLU A 139 18.36 -5.45 -17.39
C GLU A 139 18.20 -6.62 -16.43
N LEU A 140 18.63 -7.82 -16.86
CA LEU A 140 18.89 -8.95 -15.96
C LEU A 140 20.09 -8.62 -15.08
N ASP A 141 20.01 -7.51 -14.34
CA ASP A 141 21.08 -6.99 -13.53
C ASP A 141 21.26 -7.95 -12.36
N VAL A 142 22.41 -8.62 -12.36
CA VAL A 142 22.81 -9.58 -11.33
C VAL A 142 22.72 -8.96 -9.93
N ARG A 143 22.79 -7.63 -9.85
CA ARG A 143 22.59 -6.84 -8.62
C ARG A 143 21.21 -7.02 -7.98
N GLN A 144 20.18 -7.33 -8.76
CA GLN A 144 18.81 -7.50 -8.25
C GLN A 144 18.57 -8.92 -7.72
N LEU A 145 19.39 -9.90 -8.14
CA LEU A 145 19.24 -11.30 -7.72
C LEU A 145 19.77 -11.50 -6.30
N ARG A 146 18.98 -12.18 -5.46
CA ARG A 146 19.41 -12.58 -4.13
C ARG A 146 19.88 -14.03 -4.11
N ALA A 147 21.10 -14.25 -3.60
CA ALA A 147 21.65 -15.57 -3.41
C ALA A 147 20.76 -16.42 -2.49
N LYS A 148 20.59 -17.70 -2.84
CA LYS A 148 19.80 -18.71 -2.11
C LYS A 148 18.31 -18.40 -1.95
N LYS A 149 17.78 -17.40 -2.67
CA LYS A 149 16.36 -17.06 -2.73
C LYS A 149 15.80 -17.45 -4.09
N PHE A 150 14.58 -17.96 -4.14
CA PHE A 150 13.85 -18.15 -5.39
C PHE A 150 13.41 -16.78 -5.92
N ASN A 151 14.00 -16.33 -7.02
CA ASN A 151 13.60 -15.08 -7.68
C ASN A 151 12.60 -15.44 -8.78
N THR A 152 11.32 -15.26 -8.50
CA THR A 152 10.20 -15.57 -9.41
C THR A 152 9.70 -14.28 -10.06
N ASN A 153 9.42 -14.32 -11.37
CA ASN A 153 8.78 -13.23 -12.10
C ASN A 153 7.35 -13.60 -12.50
N ASP A 154 6.53 -12.59 -12.79
CA ASP A 154 5.11 -12.74 -13.18
C ASP A 154 4.91 -13.65 -14.41
N ASN A 155 5.90 -13.77 -15.30
CA ASN A 155 5.86 -14.63 -16.50
C ASN A 155 6.18 -16.11 -16.21
N GLY A 156 6.10 -16.58 -14.96
CA GLY A 156 6.37 -17.98 -14.59
C GLY A 156 7.84 -18.42 -14.70
N ARG A 157 8.78 -17.46 -14.79
CA ARG A 157 10.22 -17.71 -14.79
C ARG A 157 10.76 -17.68 -13.36
N MET A 158 11.60 -18.64 -13.00
CA MET A 158 12.29 -18.67 -11.71
C MET A 158 13.82 -18.77 -11.90
N ILE A 159 14.56 -17.95 -11.16
CA ILE A 159 16.03 -17.98 -11.11
C ILE A 159 16.47 -18.16 -9.65
N LEU A 160 17.24 -19.21 -9.40
CA LEU A 160 17.90 -19.49 -8.13
C LEU A 160 19.40 -19.56 -8.36
N SER A 161 20.21 -18.96 -7.47
CA SER A 161 21.67 -19.05 -7.52
C SER A 161 22.24 -19.26 -6.12
N GLN A 162 23.36 -19.97 -6.02
CA GLN A 162 23.99 -20.22 -4.72
C GLN A 162 24.77 -18.99 -4.22
N THR A 163 25.46 -18.30 -5.12
CA THR A 163 26.11 -17.01 -4.86
C THR A 163 25.89 -16.08 -6.05
N VAL A 164 25.84 -14.79 -5.75
CA VAL A 164 25.62 -13.70 -6.69
C VAL A 164 26.79 -12.74 -6.53
N ASP A 165 27.64 -12.66 -7.56
CA ASP A 165 28.72 -11.67 -7.64
C ASP A 165 28.23 -10.47 -8.44
N GLN A 166 27.92 -9.40 -7.71
CA GLN A 166 27.35 -8.16 -8.23
C GLN A 166 28.36 -7.27 -8.95
N ASP A 167 29.67 -7.46 -8.70
CA ASP A 167 30.73 -6.67 -9.33
C ASP A 167 31.09 -7.23 -10.71
N ASN A 168 31.05 -8.57 -10.83
CA ASN A 168 31.41 -9.29 -12.06
C ASN A 168 30.21 -9.78 -12.87
N ASN A 169 28.98 -9.41 -12.50
CA ASN A 169 27.73 -9.86 -13.12
C ASN A 169 27.69 -11.38 -13.35
N ARG A 170 28.09 -12.12 -12.31
CA ARG A 170 28.25 -13.57 -12.36
C ARG A 170 27.44 -14.27 -11.29
N LEU A 171 26.67 -15.28 -11.70
CA LEU A 171 25.96 -16.18 -10.81
C LEU A 171 26.75 -17.50 -10.72
N THR A 172 26.80 -18.11 -9.54
CA THR A 172 27.39 -19.45 -9.36
C THR A 172 26.34 -20.47 -8.95
N ASP A 173 26.39 -21.67 -9.53
CA ASP A 173 25.41 -22.75 -9.35
C ASP A 173 23.98 -22.20 -9.49
N ALA A 174 23.67 -21.77 -10.72
CA ALA A 174 22.41 -21.16 -11.08
C ALA A 174 21.46 -22.19 -11.68
N LEU A 175 20.19 -22.10 -11.28
CA LEU A 175 19.06 -22.85 -11.78
C LEU A 175 18.07 -21.85 -12.38
N ILE A 176 17.78 -21.99 -13.67
CA ILE A 176 16.78 -21.20 -14.40
C ILE A 176 15.66 -22.13 -14.82
N TYR A 177 14.45 -21.81 -14.41
CA TYR A 177 13.23 -22.53 -14.76
C TYR A 177 12.32 -21.66 -15.62
N THR A 178 11.77 -22.25 -16.67
CA THR A 178 10.68 -21.68 -17.45
C THR A 178 9.68 -22.78 -17.80
N SER A 179 8.41 -22.59 -17.46
CA SER A 179 7.33 -23.49 -17.85
C SER A 179 6.64 -22.98 -19.12
N THR A 180 6.10 -23.91 -19.89
CA THR A 180 5.09 -23.71 -20.94
C THR A 180 3.98 -24.73 -20.70
N ALA A 181 2.76 -24.51 -21.21
CA ALA A 181 1.57 -25.32 -20.95
C ALA A 181 1.76 -26.85 -20.85
N ASN A 182 2.62 -27.47 -21.68
CA ASN A 182 2.87 -28.92 -21.67
C ASN A 182 4.36 -29.31 -21.56
N ARG A 183 5.27 -28.34 -21.36
CA ARG A 183 6.72 -28.58 -21.32
C ARG A 183 7.39 -27.72 -20.26
N THR A 184 8.32 -28.32 -19.53
CA THR A 184 9.18 -27.60 -18.58
C THR A 184 10.59 -27.50 -19.15
N ARG A 185 11.17 -26.30 -19.16
CA ARG A 185 12.57 -26.06 -19.51
C ARG A 185 13.36 -25.69 -18.28
N ILE A 186 14.47 -26.38 -18.06
CA ILE A 186 15.33 -26.16 -16.90
C ILE A 186 16.77 -26.09 -17.34
N PHE A 187 17.45 -25.06 -16.88
CA PHE A 187 18.87 -24.86 -17.12
C PHE A 187 19.58 -24.85 -15.77
N ARG A 188 20.56 -25.72 -15.58
CA ARG A 188 21.42 -25.72 -14.40
C ARG A 188 22.87 -25.51 -14.84
N ALA A 189 23.57 -24.54 -14.28
CA ALA A 189 24.91 -24.17 -14.71
C ALA A 189 25.82 -23.82 -13.53
N ARG A 190 27.11 -24.19 -13.63
CA ARG A 190 28.10 -23.86 -12.59
C ARG A 190 28.38 -22.37 -12.52
N SER A 191 28.40 -21.67 -13.65
CA SER A 191 28.40 -20.22 -13.67
C SER A 191 27.56 -19.64 -14.79
N VAL A 192 26.95 -18.49 -14.56
CA VAL A 192 26.18 -17.75 -15.55
C VAL A 192 26.69 -16.32 -15.57
N ASP A 193 27.14 -15.88 -16.74
CA ASP A 193 27.61 -14.51 -16.98
C ASP A 193 26.54 -13.78 -17.79
N VAL A 194 26.17 -12.57 -17.38
CA VAL A 194 25.19 -11.76 -18.12
C VAL A 194 25.92 -10.99 -19.24
N VAL A 195 25.64 -11.33 -20.50
CA VAL A 195 26.35 -10.82 -21.68
C VAL A 195 25.71 -9.55 -22.22
N ASP A 196 24.38 -9.54 -22.30
CA ASP A 196 23.62 -8.37 -22.74
C ASP A 196 22.42 -8.18 -21.81
N PRO A 197 22.39 -7.10 -21.02
CA PRO A 197 21.24 -6.74 -20.20
C PRO A 197 20.16 -5.98 -21.00
N SER A 198 20.20 -5.96 -22.33
CA SER A 198 19.28 -5.15 -23.13
C SER A 198 17.78 -5.48 -22.90
N PRO A 199 16.91 -4.46 -22.80
CA PRO A 199 15.51 -4.63 -22.50
C PRO A 199 14.70 -5.53 -23.42
N GLU A 200 15.07 -5.54 -24.69
CA GLU A 200 14.31 -6.20 -25.73
C GLU A 200 14.73 -7.66 -25.90
N LYS A 201 15.98 -8.01 -25.51
CA LYS A 201 16.60 -9.33 -25.70
C LYS A 201 17.64 -9.64 -24.62
N PRO A 202 17.25 -9.78 -23.34
CA PRO A 202 18.20 -10.12 -22.29
C PRO A 202 18.89 -11.44 -22.61
N THR A 203 20.22 -11.44 -22.59
CA THR A 203 21.04 -12.58 -23.02
C THR A 203 22.04 -12.98 -21.95
N VAL A 204 21.94 -14.23 -21.51
CA VAL A 204 22.83 -14.81 -20.51
C VAL A 204 23.68 -15.93 -21.11
N MET A 205 24.93 -16.02 -20.67
CA MET A 205 25.86 -17.07 -21.04
C MET A 205 26.00 -18.04 -19.90
N LEU A 206 25.50 -19.26 -20.10
CA LEU A 206 25.62 -20.33 -19.12
C LEU A 206 26.88 -21.15 -19.41
N HIS A 207 27.69 -21.34 -18.38
CA HIS A 207 28.95 -22.07 -18.43
C HIS A 207 28.87 -23.37 -17.63
N ASN A 208 29.27 -24.47 -18.29
CA ASN A 208 29.36 -25.82 -17.75
C ASN A 208 28.09 -26.24 -17.01
N GLY A 209 27.09 -26.68 -17.77
CA GLY A 209 25.77 -26.98 -17.26
C GLY A 209 25.01 -28.00 -18.08
N THR A 210 23.79 -28.26 -17.64
CA THR A 210 22.82 -29.16 -18.26
C THR A 210 21.52 -28.41 -18.51
N ALA A 211 20.91 -28.67 -19.66
CA ALA A 211 19.59 -28.17 -20.02
C ALA A 211 18.66 -29.37 -20.24
N TYR A 212 17.48 -29.31 -19.65
CA TYR A 212 16.44 -30.31 -19.81
C TYR A 212 15.19 -29.65 -20.36
N LEU A 213 14.66 -30.18 -21.45
CA LEU A 213 13.31 -29.94 -21.92
C LEU A 213 12.49 -31.19 -21.57
N LEU A 214 11.53 -31.05 -20.67
CA LEU A 214 10.76 -32.15 -20.09
C LEU A 214 9.30 -32.04 -20.53
N ASP A 215 8.75 -33.07 -21.17
CA ASP A 215 7.31 -33.18 -21.46
C ASP A 215 6.58 -33.69 -20.19
N HIS A 216 5.43 -33.10 -19.87
CA HIS A 216 4.63 -33.49 -18.71
C HIS A 216 3.94 -34.85 -18.88
N GLN A 217 3.62 -35.25 -20.12
CA GLN A 217 2.86 -36.46 -20.41
C GLN A 217 3.60 -37.44 -21.33
N GLY A 218 4.57 -36.95 -22.11
CA GLY A 218 5.30 -37.73 -23.09
C GLY A 218 6.70 -38.18 -22.67
N ARG A 219 7.40 -38.78 -23.64
CA ARG A 219 8.84 -39.12 -23.59
C ARG A 219 9.65 -38.25 -24.56
N ASP A 220 9.09 -37.14 -25.05
CA ASP A 220 9.81 -36.18 -25.92
C ASP A 220 10.68 -35.26 -25.06
N ASP A 221 11.53 -35.87 -24.25
CA ASP A 221 12.46 -35.18 -23.39
C ASP A 221 13.78 -34.99 -24.11
N ASN A 222 14.36 -33.81 -23.97
CA ASN A 222 15.65 -33.49 -24.55
C ASN A 222 16.62 -33.07 -23.46
N GLU A 223 17.71 -33.82 -23.33
CA GLU A 223 18.84 -33.50 -22.48
C GLU A 223 19.97 -32.91 -23.31
N GLN A 224 20.46 -31.76 -22.90
CA GLN A 224 21.59 -31.09 -23.53
C GLN A 224 22.64 -30.72 -22.48
N ILE A 225 23.81 -31.34 -22.56
CA ILE A 225 24.99 -30.96 -21.78
C ILE A 225 25.76 -29.90 -22.57
N TYR A 226 26.06 -28.77 -21.94
CA TYR A 226 26.76 -27.67 -22.61
C TYR A 226 27.94 -27.15 -21.80
N ARG A 227 29.01 -26.80 -22.51
CA ARG A 227 30.14 -26.05 -21.93
C ARG A 227 29.82 -24.56 -21.87
N ASN A 228 29.17 -24.04 -22.91
CA ASN A 228 28.88 -22.65 -23.17
C ASN A 228 27.52 -22.59 -23.90
N LEU A 229 26.50 -22.01 -23.30
CA LEU A 229 25.17 -21.86 -23.89
C LEU A 229 24.71 -20.41 -23.77
N GLN A 230 24.42 -19.78 -24.90
CA GLN A 230 23.82 -18.46 -24.93
C GLN A 230 22.30 -18.60 -24.93
N LEU A 231 21.67 -18.16 -23.86
CA LEU A 231 20.21 -18.19 -23.69
C LEU A 231 19.66 -16.78 -23.92
N HIS A 232 18.86 -16.65 -24.97
CA HIS A 232 18.04 -15.45 -25.19
C HIS A 232 16.74 -15.62 -24.41
N LEU A 233 16.47 -14.65 -23.56
CA LEU A 233 15.28 -14.66 -22.73
C LEU A 233 14.18 -13.85 -23.42
N ASN A 234 12.96 -14.37 -23.44
CA ASN A 234 11.83 -13.63 -24.00
C ASN A 234 11.61 -12.31 -23.24
N PRO A 235 11.27 -11.21 -23.95
CA PRO A 235 10.89 -9.95 -23.32
C PRO A 235 9.62 -10.14 -22.49
N LEU A 236 9.44 -9.32 -21.47
CA LEU A 236 8.27 -9.34 -20.61
C LEU A 236 7.05 -8.83 -21.42
N ASP A 237 6.13 -9.74 -21.77
CA ASP A 237 4.87 -9.38 -22.41
C ASP A 237 3.97 -8.60 -21.44
N GLN A 238 3.46 -7.46 -21.91
CA GLN A 238 2.87 -6.42 -21.06
C GLN A 238 1.34 -6.49 -21.04
N SER A 239 0.75 -6.30 -19.85
CA SER A 239 -0.71 -6.19 -19.68
C SER A 239 -1.32 -5.03 -20.50
N PRO A 240 -2.41 -5.27 -21.26
CA PRO A 240 -3.08 -4.25 -22.09
C PRO A 240 -3.54 -3.01 -21.32
N ASN A 241 -3.81 -3.12 -20.01
CA ASN A 241 -4.34 -2.03 -19.19
C ASN A 241 -3.28 -0.97 -18.86
N VAL A 242 -2.02 -1.40 -18.74
CA VAL A 242 -0.86 -0.54 -18.46
C VAL A 242 -0.63 0.41 -19.64
N LYS A 243 -0.64 -0.13 -20.86
CA LYS A 243 -0.51 0.65 -22.12
C LYS A 243 -1.60 1.71 -22.27
N ARG A 244 -2.83 1.47 -21.79
CA ARG A 244 -3.97 2.41 -21.93
C ARG A 244 -3.76 3.72 -21.16
N LYS A 245 -3.20 3.69 -19.94
CA LYS A 245 -3.06 4.89 -19.10
C LYS A 245 -2.03 5.89 -19.64
N ALA A 246 -1.01 5.42 -20.35
CA ALA A 246 -0.01 6.28 -21.01
C ALA A 246 -0.50 6.87 -22.34
N LYS A 247 -1.62 6.38 -22.92
CA LYS A 247 -2.14 6.91 -24.19
C LYS A 247 -2.49 8.40 -24.08
N SER A 248 -2.19 9.11 -25.15
CA SER A 248 -2.56 10.51 -25.33
C SER A 248 -4.08 10.68 -25.50
N VAL A 249 -4.58 11.89 -25.26
CA VAL A 249 -6.02 12.20 -25.41
C VAL A 249 -6.51 11.95 -26.84
N THR A 250 -5.66 12.22 -27.84
CA THR A 250 -5.96 12.02 -29.26
C THR A 250 -6.09 10.56 -29.64
N GLU A 251 -5.26 9.69 -29.06
CA GLU A 251 -5.32 8.24 -29.26
C GLU A 251 -6.54 7.63 -28.57
N LEU A 252 -6.84 8.07 -27.34
CA LEU A 252 -8.03 7.62 -26.60
C LEU A 252 -9.34 8.03 -27.30
N ALA A 253 -9.40 9.23 -27.86
CA ALA A 253 -10.59 9.73 -28.56
C ALA A 253 -10.90 8.98 -29.86
N ARG A 254 -9.89 8.38 -30.49
CA ARG A 254 -10.04 7.59 -31.74
C ARG A 254 -10.23 6.09 -31.50
N SER A 255 -10.08 5.65 -30.26
CA SER A 255 -10.19 4.24 -29.90
C SER A 255 -11.64 3.76 -29.95
N VAL A 256 -11.85 2.50 -30.34
CA VAL A 256 -13.17 1.87 -30.41
C VAL A 256 -13.56 1.23 -29.07
N PHE A 257 -12.59 1.06 -28.15
CA PHE A 257 -12.81 0.34 -26.89
C PHE A 257 -13.54 1.22 -25.85
N PRO A 258 -14.64 0.74 -25.22
CA PRO A 258 -15.37 1.48 -24.19
C PRO A 258 -14.51 1.92 -23.00
N ALA A 259 -13.51 1.12 -22.65
CA ALA A 259 -12.56 1.44 -21.59
C ALA A 259 -11.63 2.62 -21.90
N ASP A 260 -11.27 2.84 -23.17
CA ASP A 260 -10.48 4.01 -23.59
C ASP A 260 -11.34 5.29 -23.51
N HIS A 261 -12.63 5.20 -23.82
CA HIS A 261 -13.58 6.30 -23.62
C HIS A 261 -13.88 6.59 -22.14
N ALA A 262 -13.99 5.56 -21.29
CA ALA A 262 -14.14 5.72 -19.84
C ALA A 262 -12.95 6.49 -19.23
N GLU A 263 -11.74 6.17 -19.68
CA GLU A 263 -10.52 6.87 -19.29
C GLU A 263 -10.53 8.36 -19.70
N LEU A 264 -11.01 8.67 -20.90
CA LEU A 264 -11.13 10.06 -21.37
C LEU A 264 -12.18 10.85 -20.55
N GLN A 265 -13.36 10.25 -20.30
CA GLN A 265 -14.40 10.87 -19.45
C GLN A 265 -13.89 11.12 -18.02
N TRP A 266 -13.09 10.20 -17.50
CA TRP A 266 -12.44 10.32 -16.20
C TRP A 266 -11.54 11.54 -16.13
N ARG A 267 -10.66 11.72 -17.12
CA ARG A 267 -9.76 12.89 -17.20
C ARG A 267 -10.52 14.21 -17.29
N GLN A 268 -11.66 14.25 -17.99
CA GLN A 268 -12.48 15.46 -18.12
C GLN A 268 -13.26 15.82 -16.86
N SER A 269 -13.82 14.84 -16.16
CA SER A 269 -14.67 15.07 -14.98
C SER A 269 -13.91 15.62 -13.77
N ARG A 270 -12.59 15.40 -13.69
CA ARG A 270 -11.73 15.77 -12.54
C ARG A 270 -11.84 17.23 -12.12
N GLY A 271 -11.68 18.14 -13.07
CA GLY A 271 -11.77 19.57 -12.78
C GLY A 271 -13.16 19.96 -12.28
N LEU A 272 -14.21 19.40 -12.88
CA LEU A 272 -15.58 19.68 -12.48
C LEU A 272 -15.85 19.19 -11.05
N THR A 273 -15.41 17.96 -10.72
CA THR A 273 -15.52 17.40 -9.37
C THR A 273 -14.79 18.27 -8.35
N ALA A 274 -13.59 18.77 -8.67
CA ALA A 274 -12.83 19.67 -7.79
C ALA A 274 -13.60 20.96 -7.46
N LEU A 275 -14.25 21.55 -8.47
CA LEU A 275 -15.05 22.75 -8.31
C LEU A 275 -16.31 22.48 -7.47
N LEU A 276 -17.04 21.40 -7.77
CA LEU A 276 -18.26 21.03 -7.05
C LEU A 276 -17.97 20.67 -5.59
N MET A 277 -16.85 20.00 -5.31
CA MET A 277 -16.40 19.71 -3.94
C MET A 277 -16.19 21.01 -3.14
N ALA A 278 -15.45 21.97 -3.70
CA ALA A 278 -15.20 23.24 -3.03
C ALA A 278 -16.50 23.99 -2.68
N LEU A 279 -17.53 23.88 -3.53
CA LEU A 279 -18.86 24.45 -3.27
C LEU A 279 -19.63 23.67 -2.20
N LEU A 280 -19.61 22.34 -2.25
CA LEU A 280 -20.23 21.47 -1.25
C LEU A 280 -19.65 21.69 0.15
N ALA A 281 -18.35 21.98 0.25
CA ALA A 281 -17.70 22.30 1.53
C ALA A 281 -18.34 23.51 2.22
N ILE A 282 -18.82 24.50 1.47
CA ILE A 282 -19.48 25.71 2.02
C ILE A 282 -20.76 25.33 2.75
N SER A 283 -21.59 24.49 2.13
CA SER A 283 -22.86 24.05 2.70
C SER A 283 -22.66 23.19 3.94
N LEU A 284 -21.67 22.28 3.90
CA LEU A 284 -21.39 21.34 4.99
C LEU A 284 -20.67 21.98 6.18
N SER A 285 -20.04 23.14 5.97
CA SER A 285 -19.29 23.85 6.99
C SER A 285 -20.15 24.71 7.94
N ARG A 286 -21.46 24.79 7.72
CA ARG A 286 -22.37 25.55 8.60
C ARG A 286 -22.58 24.80 9.91
N VAL A 287 -22.24 25.44 11.03
CA VAL A 287 -22.33 24.83 12.37
C VAL A 287 -23.16 25.73 13.30
N LYS A 288 -23.96 25.11 14.17
CA LYS A 288 -24.67 25.83 15.24
C LYS A 288 -23.66 26.43 16.24
N PRO A 289 -23.92 27.62 16.82
CA PRO A 289 -23.05 28.22 17.82
C PRO A 289 -22.76 27.21 18.96
N ARG A 290 -21.49 27.04 19.33
CA ARG A 290 -20.97 26.19 20.44
C ARG A 290 -20.86 24.67 20.18
N GLN A 291 -21.02 24.18 18.94
CA GLN A 291 -20.50 22.84 18.59
C GLN A 291 -18.97 22.88 18.41
N GLY A 292 -18.29 21.78 18.72
CA GLY A 292 -16.82 21.72 18.71
C GLY A 292 -16.23 21.97 17.32
N ARG A 293 -15.05 22.62 17.25
CA ARG A 293 -14.39 23.07 16.00
C ARG A 293 -14.15 21.99 14.93
N PHE A 294 -14.27 20.71 15.28
CA PHE A 294 -14.07 19.56 14.39
C PHE A 294 -15.36 18.78 14.10
N SER A 295 -16.53 19.24 14.56
CA SER A 295 -17.80 18.58 14.24
C SER A 295 -18.14 18.61 12.74
N THR A 296 -17.47 19.48 11.98
CA THR A 296 -17.57 19.55 10.51
C THR A 296 -16.71 18.51 9.81
N LEU A 297 -15.65 17.97 10.43
CA LEU A 297 -14.73 17.06 9.74
C LEU A 297 -15.41 15.73 9.39
N LEU A 298 -16.19 15.15 10.29
CA LEU A 298 -16.84 13.85 10.07
C LEU A 298 -17.83 13.85 8.88
N PRO A 299 -18.77 14.81 8.74
CA PRO A 299 -19.61 14.86 7.55
C PRO A 299 -18.80 15.20 6.28
N LEU A 300 -17.76 16.04 6.37
CA LEU A 300 -16.87 16.34 5.23
C LEU A 300 -16.18 15.06 4.75
N THR A 301 -15.64 14.24 5.66
CA THR A 301 -14.97 12.99 5.32
C THR A 301 -15.93 11.95 4.75
N LEU A 302 -17.15 11.83 5.27
CA LEU A 302 -18.16 10.90 4.72
C LEU A 302 -18.59 11.29 3.30
N LEU A 303 -18.81 12.57 3.03
CA LEU A 303 -19.17 13.03 1.70
C LEU A 303 -18.00 12.88 0.72
N PHE A 304 -16.78 13.16 1.19
CA PHE A 304 -15.55 12.90 0.45
C PHE A 304 -15.47 11.43 0.01
N ILE A 305 -15.71 10.49 0.95
CA ILE A 305 -15.76 9.05 0.64
C ILE A 305 -16.79 8.79 -0.46
N ALA A 306 -18.03 9.25 -0.28
CA ALA A 306 -19.09 8.99 -1.26
C ALA A 306 -18.75 9.51 -2.68
N ILE A 307 -18.15 10.70 -2.78
CA ILE A 307 -17.79 11.32 -4.07
C ILE A 307 -16.63 10.59 -4.73
N PHE A 308 -15.54 10.33 -4.00
CA PHE A 308 -14.34 9.73 -4.58
C PHE A 308 -14.54 8.26 -4.92
N TYR A 309 -15.07 7.48 -3.98
CA TYR A 309 -15.35 6.06 -4.20
C TYR A 309 -16.43 5.84 -5.25
N GLY A 310 -17.50 6.65 -5.22
CA GLY A 310 -18.55 6.59 -6.23
C GLY A 310 -18.02 6.89 -7.63
N GLY A 311 -17.13 7.89 -7.75
CA GLY A 311 -16.45 8.21 -9.01
C GLY A 311 -15.70 7.02 -9.58
N ASP A 312 -14.82 6.42 -8.77
CA ASP A 312 -13.93 5.34 -9.20
C ASP A 312 -14.71 4.08 -9.60
N VAL A 313 -15.73 3.73 -8.81
CA VAL A 313 -16.65 2.63 -9.14
C VAL A 313 -17.37 2.88 -10.48
N CYS A 314 -17.85 4.10 -10.72
CA CYS A 314 -18.48 4.45 -11.99
C CYS A 314 -17.52 4.33 -13.18
N ARG A 315 -16.24 4.72 -13.03
CA ARG A 315 -15.22 4.57 -14.09
C ARG A 315 -15.07 3.12 -14.49
N THR A 316 -14.92 2.25 -13.51
CA THR A 316 -14.69 0.83 -13.75
C THR A 316 -15.94 0.14 -14.30
N LEU A 317 -17.13 0.56 -13.89
CA LEU A 317 -18.40 0.09 -14.44
C LEU A 317 -18.59 0.46 -15.92
N VAL A 318 -18.19 1.67 -16.33
CA VAL A 318 -18.20 2.07 -17.74
C VAL A 318 -17.12 1.34 -18.53
N ALA A 319 -15.93 1.17 -17.95
CA ALA A 319 -14.82 0.46 -18.60
C ALA A 319 -15.13 -1.01 -18.89
N ASN A 320 -15.88 -1.68 -18.00
CA ASN A 320 -16.32 -3.06 -18.17
C ASN A 320 -17.64 -3.19 -18.97
N GLY A 321 -18.20 -2.09 -19.50
CA GLY A 321 -19.41 -2.10 -20.32
C GLY A 321 -20.72 -2.36 -19.56
N ALA A 322 -20.70 -2.38 -18.23
CA ALA A 322 -21.89 -2.61 -17.40
C ALA A 322 -22.86 -1.42 -17.37
N ILE A 323 -22.37 -0.20 -17.62
CA ILE A 323 -23.15 1.03 -17.70
C ILE A 323 -22.90 1.70 -19.07
N PRO A 324 -23.94 2.24 -19.74
CA PRO A 324 -23.78 2.97 -21.00
C PRO A 324 -22.89 4.21 -20.85
N LEU A 325 -22.17 4.59 -21.93
CA LEU A 325 -21.23 5.73 -21.98
C LEU A 325 -21.85 7.06 -21.50
N ILE A 326 -23.18 7.23 -21.61
CA ILE A 326 -23.93 8.37 -21.10
C ILE A 326 -25.19 7.81 -20.41
N PRO A 327 -25.46 8.12 -19.12
CA PRO A 327 -24.81 9.14 -18.29
C PRO A 327 -23.51 8.70 -17.62
N GLY A 328 -23.10 7.42 -17.72
CA GLY A 328 -21.79 6.88 -17.34
C GLY A 328 -21.14 7.56 -16.12
N LEU A 329 -20.00 8.22 -16.36
CA LEU A 329 -19.22 8.90 -15.33
C LEU A 329 -19.80 10.26 -14.86
N TRP A 330 -20.72 10.84 -15.63
CA TRP A 330 -21.36 12.12 -15.30
C TRP A 330 -22.43 11.99 -14.20
N LEU A 331 -22.82 10.76 -13.85
CA LEU A 331 -23.72 10.47 -12.74
C LEU A 331 -23.21 11.04 -11.41
N VAL A 332 -21.90 10.95 -11.13
CA VAL A 332 -21.33 11.41 -9.86
C VAL A 332 -21.36 12.94 -9.73
N PRO A 333 -20.86 13.72 -10.71
CA PRO A 333 -21.07 15.17 -10.73
C PRO A 333 -22.55 15.57 -10.72
N GLY A 334 -23.43 14.81 -11.40
CA GLY A 334 -24.87 15.04 -11.41
C GLY A 334 -25.51 14.86 -10.03
N LEU A 335 -25.17 13.80 -9.31
CA LEU A 335 -25.61 13.55 -7.93
C LEU A 335 -25.04 14.58 -6.96
N MET A 336 -23.80 15.05 -7.16
CA MET A 336 -23.22 16.15 -6.39
C MET A 336 -24.00 17.45 -6.56
N LEU A 337 -24.38 17.80 -7.81
CA LEU A 337 -25.19 18.98 -8.10
C LEU A 337 -26.58 18.86 -7.45
N MET A 338 -27.21 17.69 -7.56
CA MET A 338 -28.52 17.42 -6.95
C MET A 338 -28.47 17.46 -5.41
N GLY A 339 -27.42 16.88 -4.80
CA GLY A 339 -27.17 16.94 -3.36
C GLY A 339 -26.88 18.35 -2.87
N LEU A 340 -26.14 19.16 -3.65
CA LEU A 340 -25.94 20.57 -3.36
C LEU A 340 -27.27 21.34 -3.37
N LEU A 341 -28.14 21.09 -4.36
CA LEU A 341 -29.47 21.71 -4.45
C LEU A 341 -30.41 21.25 -3.33
N MET A 342 -30.37 19.97 -2.95
CA MET A 342 -31.19 19.40 -1.88
C MET A 342 -30.75 19.85 -0.48
N LEU A 343 -29.44 19.99 -0.23
CA LEU A 343 -28.91 20.53 1.02
C LEU A 343 -29.21 22.02 1.18
N VAL A 344 -29.24 22.77 0.07
CA VAL A 344 -29.73 24.15 0.06
C VAL A 344 -31.25 24.21 0.37
N ALA A 345 -32.01 23.15 0.06
CA ALA A 345 -33.45 23.08 0.31
C ALA A 345 -33.85 22.54 1.70
N ARG A 346 -32.98 21.80 2.39
CA ARG A 346 -33.26 21.15 3.70
C ARG A 346 -33.00 22.06 4.91
N ASP A 347 -32.84 23.37 4.72
CA ASP A 347 -32.41 24.34 5.75
C ASP A 347 -33.48 24.65 6.85
N PHE A 348 -34.20 23.65 7.37
CA PHE A 348 -34.98 23.74 8.62
C PHE A 348 -35.04 22.38 9.39
N SER A 349 -34.68 22.44 10.68
CA SER A 349 -34.92 21.48 11.80
C SER A 349 -33.76 20.62 12.37
N LEU A 350 -33.36 20.99 13.62
CA LEU A 350 -33.14 20.22 14.89
C LEU A 350 -32.25 18.94 14.93
N LEU A 351 -31.61 18.49 16.03
CA LEU A 351 -30.96 19.00 17.26
C LEU A 351 -30.13 17.84 17.90
N GLN A 352 -29.28 18.19 18.88
CA GLN A 352 -28.35 17.43 19.78
C GLN A 352 -29.00 16.33 20.68
N LYS A 353 -28.36 15.55 21.60
CA LYS A 353 -27.01 15.04 22.03
C LYS A 353 -27.28 14.33 23.39
N PHE A 354 -26.52 13.31 23.82
CA PHE A 354 -26.42 12.91 25.25
C PHE A 354 -25.07 12.26 25.62
N SER A 355 -24.66 12.42 26.89
CA SER A 355 -23.61 11.68 27.62
C SER A 355 -23.91 11.75 29.13
N PRO A 356 -23.42 10.78 29.95
CA PRO A 356 -22.83 11.10 31.28
C PRO A 356 -21.47 10.38 31.55
N MET A 357 -21.02 10.36 32.83
CA MET A 357 -19.65 10.60 33.37
C MET A 357 -18.83 9.39 33.91
N ASN A 358 -17.49 9.55 34.04
CA ASN A 358 -16.69 9.44 35.29
C ASN A 358 -15.29 10.11 35.08
N VAL A 359 -14.71 10.81 36.07
CA VAL A 359 -14.46 12.27 35.87
C VAL A 359 -13.06 12.77 35.47
N PHE A 360 -11.91 12.16 35.80
CA PHE A 360 -10.60 12.79 35.50
C PHE A 360 -9.70 11.98 34.56
N SER A 361 -9.10 10.87 34.99
CA SER A 361 -8.25 10.06 34.11
C SER A 361 -9.05 9.49 32.95
N ARG A 362 -10.28 9.05 33.23
CA ARG A 362 -11.26 8.61 32.22
C ARG A 362 -11.68 9.75 31.30
N TYR A 363 -11.69 11.00 31.78
CA TYR A 363 -11.96 12.17 30.93
C TYR A 363 -10.81 12.46 29.98
N LEU A 364 -9.56 12.47 30.47
CA LEU A 364 -8.37 12.63 29.63
C LEU A 364 -8.26 11.52 28.59
N ILE A 365 -8.40 10.25 29.02
CA ILE A 365 -8.38 9.08 28.15
C ILE A 365 -9.48 9.19 27.09
N ARG A 366 -10.73 9.53 27.47
CA ARG A 366 -11.83 9.70 26.52
C ARG A 366 -11.54 10.79 25.47
N HIS A 367 -10.98 11.92 25.89
CA HIS A 367 -10.60 12.99 24.95
C HIS A 367 -9.44 12.58 24.03
N LEU A 368 -8.49 11.78 24.51
CA LEU A 368 -7.42 11.22 23.70
C LEU A 368 -7.97 10.24 22.65
N PHE A 369 -8.84 9.30 23.05
CA PHE A 369 -9.48 8.35 22.15
C PHE A 369 -10.42 9.02 21.14
N LEU A 370 -11.14 10.07 21.53
CA LEU A 370 -11.91 10.90 20.59
C LEU A 370 -10.97 11.61 19.59
N GLY A 371 -9.81 12.05 20.05
CA GLY A 371 -8.76 12.59 19.19
C GLY A 371 -8.24 11.55 18.19
N PHE A 372 -7.93 10.33 18.65
CA PHE A 372 -7.51 9.22 17.80
C PHE A 372 -8.60 8.88 16.77
N ALA A 373 -9.86 8.78 17.18
CA ALA A 373 -10.98 8.54 16.28
C ALA A 373 -11.14 9.65 15.22
N ALA A 374 -10.97 10.92 15.61
CA ALA A 374 -11.01 12.04 14.68
C ALA A 374 -9.85 12.02 13.68
N ALA A 375 -8.63 11.69 14.13
CA ALA A 375 -7.46 11.56 13.28
C ALA A 375 -7.59 10.35 12.33
N ALA A 376 -8.07 9.21 12.81
CA ALA A 376 -8.36 8.03 12.00
C ALA A 376 -9.44 8.32 10.95
N GLY A 377 -10.53 9.01 11.34
CA GLY A 377 -11.60 9.40 10.41
C GLY A 377 -11.14 10.38 9.32
N LEU A 378 -10.04 11.10 9.53
CA LEU A 378 -9.41 11.94 8.52
C LEU A 378 -8.44 11.15 7.63
N LEU A 379 -7.58 10.32 8.24
CA LEU A 379 -6.47 9.65 7.54
C LEU A 379 -6.89 8.37 6.82
N LEU A 380 -7.73 7.53 7.41
CA LEU A 380 -8.11 6.25 6.79
C LEU A 380 -8.76 6.48 5.42
N PRO A 381 -9.84 7.28 5.28
CA PRO A 381 -10.50 7.45 3.98
C PRO A 381 -9.57 7.92 2.87
N LEU A 382 -8.63 8.79 3.22
CA LEU A 382 -7.65 9.34 2.31
C LEU A 382 -6.73 8.23 1.79
N PHE A 383 -6.11 7.45 2.68
CA PHE A 383 -5.18 6.38 2.31
C PHE A 383 -5.87 5.24 1.58
N THR A 384 -7.06 4.89 2.04
CA THR A 384 -7.83 3.77 1.48
C THR A 384 -8.33 4.11 0.08
N THR A 385 -8.47 5.40 -0.24
CA THR A 385 -8.74 5.85 -1.61
C THR A 385 -7.52 5.62 -2.51
N PHE A 386 -6.29 5.86 -2.05
CA PHE A 386 -5.10 5.52 -2.83
C PHE A 386 -4.99 4.02 -3.07
N ASN A 387 -5.29 3.21 -2.05
CA ASN A 387 -5.32 1.76 -2.20
C ASN A 387 -6.39 1.32 -3.21
N LEU A 388 -7.59 1.90 -3.18
CA LEU A 388 -8.62 1.61 -4.16
C LEU A 388 -8.23 1.99 -5.59
N ILE A 389 -7.61 3.16 -5.78
CA ILE A 389 -7.14 3.57 -7.10
C ILE A 389 -6.12 2.57 -7.65
N ASN A 390 -5.17 2.15 -6.81
CA ASN A 390 -4.18 1.15 -7.20
C ASN A 390 -4.80 -0.22 -7.49
N GLU A 391 -5.94 -0.54 -6.89
CA GLU A 391 -6.58 -1.85 -7.03
C GLU A 391 -7.58 -1.93 -8.17
N LEU A 392 -8.28 -0.83 -8.45
CA LEU A 392 -9.10 -0.70 -9.66
C LEU A 392 -8.24 -0.62 -10.93
N ASP A 393 -6.96 -0.30 -10.77
CA ASP A 393 -5.98 -0.32 -11.86
C ASP A 393 -5.70 -1.74 -12.39
N ASP A 394 -5.92 -2.78 -11.58
CA ASP A 394 -5.73 -4.20 -11.92
C ASP A 394 -7.01 -4.88 -12.43
N VAL A 395 -8.15 -4.17 -12.45
CA VAL A 395 -9.45 -4.73 -12.85
C VAL A 395 -9.51 -4.98 -14.36
N SER A 396 -9.94 -6.18 -14.74
CA SER A 396 -10.10 -6.62 -16.13
C SER A 396 -11.51 -7.21 -16.40
N PRO A 397 -12.03 -7.14 -17.63
CA PRO A 397 -13.38 -7.64 -17.96
C PRO A 397 -13.56 -9.16 -17.82
N GLY A 398 -12.48 -9.94 -17.98
CA GLY A 398 -12.48 -11.41 -17.91
C GLY A 398 -11.98 -12.00 -16.60
N GLY A 399 -11.38 -11.19 -15.72
CA GLY A 399 -10.77 -11.64 -14.47
C GLY A 399 -11.22 -10.82 -13.26
N TYR A 400 -10.29 -10.07 -12.67
CA TYR A 400 -10.49 -9.33 -11.43
C TYR A 400 -11.58 -8.27 -11.55
N ARG A 401 -12.69 -8.44 -10.81
CA ARG A 401 -13.89 -7.57 -10.92
C ARG A 401 -13.77 -6.35 -10.00
N TRP A 402 -14.41 -5.25 -10.40
CA TRP A 402 -14.46 -4.02 -9.57
C TRP A 402 -15.09 -4.23 -8.19
N THR A 403 -16.08 -5.13 -8.08
CA THR A 403 -16.70 -5.49 -6.80
C THR A 403 -15.70 -6.18 -5.87
N GLN A 404 -14.82 -7.02 -6.43
CA GLN A 404 -13.75 -7.68 -5.71
C GLN A 404 -12.70 -6.65 -5.30
N ALA A 405 -12.32 -5.71 -6.18
CA ALA A 405 -11.41 -4.61 -5.82
C ALA A 405 -11.90 -3.78 -4.62
N VAL A 406 -13.19 -3.42 -4.60
CA VAL A 406 -13.78 -2.72 -3.45
C VAL A 406 -13.76 -3.59 -2.18
N LEU A 407 -14.10 -4.88 -2.31
CA LEU A 407 -14.07 -5.82 -1.18
C LEU A 407 -12.66 -6.00 -0.61
N VAL A 408 -11.66 -6.17 -1.46
CA VAL A 408 -10.24 -6.30 -1.12
C VAL A 408 -9.76 -5.05 -0.36
N VAL A 409 -10.09 -3.85 -0.85
CA VAL A 409 -9.74 -2.61 -0.16
C VAL A 409 -10.46 -2.47 1.18
N LEU A 410 -11.71 -2.92 1.28
CA LEU A 410 -12.45 -2.92 2.54
C LEU A 410 -11.82 -3.88 3.56
N MET A 411 -11.38 -5.06 3.11
CA MET A 411 -10.71 -6.06 3.92
C MET A 411 -9.32 -5.61 4.39
N THR A 412 -8.64 -4.75 3.64
CA THR A 412 -7.34 -4.17 4.05
C THR A 412 -7.46 -2.97 5.00
N LEU A 413 -8.68 -2.44 5.26
CA LEU A 413 -8.87 -1.31 6.18
C LEU A 413 -8.24 -1.49 7.57
N PRO A 414 -8.45 -2.63 8.26
CA PRO A 414 -7.88 -2.82 9.60
C PRO A 414 -6.35 -2.79 9.57
N ARG A 415 -5.74 -3.26 8.47
CA ARG A 415 -4.30 -3.17 8.28
C ARG A 415 -3.83 -1.73 8.14
N THR A 416 -4.51 -0.93 7.31
CA THR A 416 -4.19 0.50 7.15
C THR A 416 -4.32 1.27 8.47
N LEU A 417 -5.23 0.87 9.36
CA LEU A 417 -5.36 1.44 10.71
C LEU A 417 -4.12 1.18 11.57
N VAL A 418 -3.58 -0.04 11.54
CA VAL A 418 -2.37 -0.43 12.29
C VAL A 418 -1.16 0.33 11.75
N GLU A 419 -0.99 0.38 10.43
CA GLU A 419 0.13 1.07 9.77
C GLU A 419 0.12 2.59 10.00
N LEU A 420 -1.07 3.20 10.03
CA LEU A 420 -1.22 4.63 10.28
C LEU A 420 -1.28 5.00 11.78
N SER A 421 -1.16 4.01 12.67
CA SER A 421 -1.33 4.22 14.10
C SER A 421 -0.39 5.28 14.71
N PRO A 422 0.90 5.43 14.33
CA PRO A 422 1.75 6.47 14.89
C PRO A 422 1.27 7.88 14.53
N PHE A 423 0.74 8.06 13.31
CA PHE A 423 0.17 9.33 12.85
C PHE A 423 -1.13 9.67 13.57
N ILE A 424 -2.00 8.67 13.70
CA ILE A 424 -3.27 8.79 14.41
C ILE A 424 -3.02 9.13 15.87
N ALA A 425 -2.01 8.50 16.49
CA ALA A 425 -1.57 8.76 17.85
C ALA A 425 -1.09 10.20 18.05
N LEU A 426 -0.19 10.70 17.21
CA LEU A 426 0.35 12.04 17.35
C LEU A 426 -0.72 13.11 17.10
N LEU A 427 -1.41 13.03 15.97
CA LEU A 427 -2.43 14.02 15.59
C LEU A 427 -3.62 13.97 16.52
N GLY A 428 -4.10 12.78 16.86
CA GLY A 428 -5.19 12.61 17.80
C GLY A 428 -4.80 13.03 19.21
N GLY A 429 -3.55 12.80 19.65
CA GLY A 429 -3.02 13.31 20.91
C GLY A 429 -3.00 14.84 20.95
N ILE A 430 -2.53 15.51 19.89
CA ILE A 430 -2.52 16.97 19.77
C ILE A 430 -3.94 17.54 19.71
N VAL A 431 -4.86 16.90 18.98
CA VAL A 431 -6.26 17.33 18.91
C VAL A 431 -6.95 17.15 20.26
N GLY A 432 -6.76 15.99 20.90
CA GLY A 432 -7.38 15.62 22.17
C GLY A 432 -6.89 16.53 23.30
N LEU A 433 -5.58 16.56 23.56
CA LEU A 433 -4.98 17.40 24.60
C LEU A 433 -5.06 18.89 24.26
N GLY A 434 -4.96 19.26 22.98
CA GLY A 434 -5.07 20.64 22.52
C GLY A 434 -6.45 21.26 22.77
N GLN A 435 -7.53 20.48 22.68
CA GLN A 435 -8.87 20.97 23.04
C GLN A 435 -8.95 21.32 24.53
N LEU A 436 -8.40 20.46 25.40
CA LEU A 436 -8.36 20.69 26.85
C LEU A 436 -7.50 21.90 27.21
N SER A 437 -6.35 22.06 26.55
CA SER A 437 -5.49 23.23 26.70
C SER A 437 -6.21 24.52 26.30
N LYS A 438 -6.92 24.51 25.16
CA LYS A 438 -7.64 25.67 24.66
C LYS A 438 -8.81 26.09 25.55
N ASN A 439 -9.54 25.14 26.11
CA ASN A 439 -10.62 25.42 27.06
C ASN A 439 -10.10 25.86 28.44
N SER A 440 -8.78 26.01 28.62
CA SER A 440 -8.11 26.28 29.89
C SER A 440 -8.32 25.19 30.96
N GLU A 441 -8.84 24.03 30.57
CA GLU A 441 -9.05 22.90 31.48
C GLU A 441 -7.71 22.34 31.95
N LEU A 442 -6.73 22.25 31.04
CA LEU A 442 -5.39 21.77 31.36
C LEU A 442 -4.65 22.72 32.31
N THR A 443 -4.88 24.04 32.17
CA THR A 443 -4.35 25.07 33.07
C THR A 443 -5.00 24.99 34.45
N ALA A 444 -6.33 24.80 34.51
CA ALA A 444 -7.08 24.62 35.75
C ALA A 444 -6.67 23.33 36.49
N ILE A 445 -6.40 22.25 35.76
CA ILE A 445 -5.88 21.01 36.34
C ILE A 445 -4.50 21.26 36.96
N ARG A 446 -3.62 21.97 36.25
CA ARG A 446 -2.27 22.29 36.77
C ARG A 446 -2.31 23.14 38.04
N SER A 447 -3.25 24.08 38.16
CA SER A 447 -3.37 24.89 39.38
C SER A 447 -3.78 24.10 40.63
N THR A 448 -4.26 22.86 40.46
CA THR A 448 -4.54 21.93 41.57
C THR A 448 -3.33 21.09 42.00
N GLY A 449 -2.16 21.32 41.41
CA GLY A 449 -0.90 20.62 41.73
C GLY A 449 -0.60 19.40 40.84
N PHE A 450 -1.30 19.23 39.72
CA PHE A 450 -0.97 18.20 38.74
C PHE A 450 0.20 18.65 37.83
N SER A 451 1.31 17.92 37.91
CA SER A 451 2.49 18.16 37.06
C SER A 451 2.27 17.71 35.62
N ILE A 452 3.08 18.23 34.68
CA ILE A 452 3.05 17.86 33.27
C ILE A 452 3.45 16.38 33.13
N PHE A 453 4.37 15.92 33.98
CA PHE A 453 4.77 14.51 34.05
C PHE A 453 3.59 13.57 34.36
N ARG A 454 2.69 13.92 35.29
CA ARG A 454 1.49 13.11 35.58
C ARG A 454 0.53 13.05 34.39
N ILE A 455 0.38 14.15 33.66
CA ILE A 455 -0.46 14.20 32.43
C ILE A 455 0.16 13.32 31.34
N ALA A 456 1.48 13.35 31.19
CA ALA A 456 2.21 12.47 30.28
C ALA A 456 2.04 10.98 30.65
N LEU A 457 2.07 10.65 31.94
CA LEU A 457 1.85 9.27 32.43
C LEU A 457 0.42 8.77 32.12
N VAL A 458 -0.61 9.61 32.28
CA VAL A 458 -1.98 9.23 31.90
C VAL A 458 -2.11 9.07 30.38
N ALA A 459 -1.46 9.93 29.59
CA ALA A 459 -1.41 9.79 28.13
C ALA A 459 -0.69 8.49 27.70
N LEU A 460 0.38 8.11 28.41
CA LEU A 460 1.10 6.87 28.18
C LEU A 460 0.23 5.64 28.48
N VAL A 461 -0.52 5.63 29.58
CA VAL A 461 -1.49 4.55 29.88
C VAL A 461 -2.56 4.44 28.78
N ALA A 462 -3.09 5.57 28.30
CA ALA A 462 -4.01 5.58 27.17
C ALA A 462 -3.36 5.03 25.88
N GLY A 463 -2.08 5.33 25.66
CA GLY A 463 -1.30 4.81 24.55
C GLY A 463 -1.03 3.32 24.64
N ILE A 464 -0.76 2.78 25.83
CA ILE A 464 -0.63 1.34 26.05
C ILE A 464 -1.96 0.65 25.71
N LEU A 465 -3.09 1.19 26.20
CA LEU A 465 -4.41 0.65 25.87
C LEU A 465 -4.68 0.67 24.36
N TRP A 466 -4.32 1.77 23.68
CA TRP A 466 -4.46 1.93 22.24
C TRP A 466 -3.61 0.93 21.46
N THR A 467 -2.33 0.81 21.80
CA THR A 467 -1.37 -0.07 21.10
C THR A 467 -1.66 -1.55 21.33
N VAL A 468 -2.05 -1.96 22.54
CA VAL A 468 -2.49 -3.33 22.82
C VAL A 468 -3.75 -3.67 22.02
N SER A 469 -4.69 -2.72 21.92
CA SER A 469 -5.90 -2.90 21.11
C SER A 469 -5.57 -3.05 19.62
N LEU A 470 -4.60 -2.28 19.11
CA LEU A 470 -4.15 -2.39 17.73
C LEU A 470 -3.39 -3.70 17.45
N GLY A 471 -2.57 -4.18 18.38
CA GLY A 471 -1.91 -5.48 18.25
C GLY A 471 -2.92 -6.63 18.22
N ALA A 472 -3.97 -6.56 19.03
CA ALA A 472 -5.09 -7.50 18.98
C ALA A 472 -5.83 -7.44 17.63
N ILE A 473 -6.07 -6.23 17.11
CA ILE A 473 -6.65 -6.05 15.77
C ILE A 473 -5.73 -6.62 14.70
N ASP A 474 -4.41 -6.40 14.77
CA ASP A 474 -3.47 -6.89 13.77
C ASP A 474 -3.43 -8.42 13.70
N GLU A 475 -3.35 -9.08 14.85
CA GLU A 475 -3.24 -10.55 14.94
C GLU A 475 -4.56 -11.26 14.58
N TRP A 476 -5.71 -10.75 15.05
CA TRP A 476 -6.99 -11.46 14.90
C TRP A 476 -7.88 -10.96 13.76
N VAL A 477 -7.66 -9.74 13.27
CA VAL A 477 -8.55 -9.11 12.28
C VAL A 477 -7.78 -8.72 11.03
N ALA A 478 -6.70 -7.94 11.15
CA ALA A 478 -6.00 -7.38 10.00
C ALA A 478 -5.27 -8.44 9.19
N SER A 479 -4.48 -9.31 9.84
CA SER A 479 -3.71 -10.35 9.14
C SER A 479 -4.63 -11.32 8.38
N PRO A 480 -5.67 -11.93 9.00
CA PRO A 480 -6.56 -12.84 8.28
C PRO A 480 -7.35 -12.18 7.15
N LEU A 481 -7.87 -10.96 7.36
CA LEU A 481 -8.62 -10.25 6.31
C LEU A 481 -7.72 -9.85 5.14
N GLN A 482 -6.47 -9.48 5.41
CA GLN A 482 -5.51 -9.16 4.36
C GLN A 482 -5.12 -10.40 3.54
N GLN A 483 -4.97 -11.56 4.18
CA GLN A 483 -4.70 -12.83 3.51
C GLN A 483 -5.87 -13.21 2.59
N GLN A 484 -7.10 -13.14 3.09
CA GLN A 484 -8.31 -13.36 2.27
C GLN A 484 -8.43 -12.37 1.10
N ALA A 485 -8.12 -11.10 1.34
CA ALA A 485 -8.13 -10.09 0.30
C ALA A 485 -7.15 -10.43 -0.84
N LEU A 486 -5.95 -10.93 -0.49
CA LEU A 486 -4.94 -11.32 -1.48
C LEU A 486 -5.31 -12.62 -2.21
N GLN A 487 -5.95 -13.57 -1.55
CA GLN A 487 -6.50 -14.77 -2.18
C GLN A 487 -7.56 -14.43 -3.23
N ILE A 488 -8.52 -13.56 -2.87
CA ILE A 488 -9.54 -13.07 -3.80
C ILE A 488 -8.91 -12.38 -5.02
N LYS A 489 -7.86 -11.57 -4.80
CA LYS A 489 -7.14 -10.91 -5.88
C LYS A 489 -6.43 -11.91 -6.78
N SER A 490 -5.62 -12.80 -6.22
CA SER A 490 -4.80 -13.76 -6.98
C SER A 490 -5.64 -14.72 -7.82
N THR A 491 -6.68 -15.32 -7.23
CA THR A 491 -7.61 -16.22 -7.93
C THR A 491 -8.37 -15.53 -9.06
N ALA A 492 -8.86 -14.31 -8.83
CA ALA A 492 -9.61 -13.58 -9.84
C ALA A 492 -8.73 -13.02 -10.97
N THR A 493 -7.46 -12.71 -10.67
CA THR A 493 -6.48 -12.29 -11.69
C THR A 493 -6.10 -13.47 -12.58
N ALA A 494 -5.87 -14.66 -11.98
CA ALA A 494 -5.53 -15.88 -12.70
C ALA A 494 -6.63 -16.38 -13.66
N LEU A 495 -7.90 -16.05 -13.41
CA LEU A 495 -9.02 -16.40 -14.31
C LEU A 495 -9.12 -15.50 -15.56
N GLY A 496 -8.48 -14.32 -15.56
CA GLY A 496 -8.60 -13.33 -16.64
C GLY A 496 -7.48 -13.35 -17.68
N GLU A 497 -6.38 -14.06 -17.41
CA GLU A 497 -5.33 -14.33 -18.40
C GLU A 497 -5.73 -15.61 -19.17
N ASP A 498 -6.37 -15.42 -20.33
CA ASP A 498 -6.52 -16.50 -21.31
C ASP A 498 -5.10 -16.94 -21.73
N ASP A 499 -4.76 -18.19 -21.39
CA ASP A 499 -3.63 -18.97 -21.90
C ASP A 499 -2.22 -18.68 -21.31
N ASP A 500 -2.03 -18.81 -19.99
CA ASP A 500 -0.96 -19.62 -19.38
C ASP A 500 -1.21 -19.74 -17.86
N ILE A 501 -0.77 -20.82 -17.23
CA ILE A 501 -0.95 -21.07 -15.79
C ILE A 501 0.09 -20.23 -15.03
N THR A 502 -0.12 -18.92 -14.94
CA THR A 502 0.71 -17.89 -14.28
C THR A 502 0.23 -17.54 -12.87
N GLY A 503 -0.21 -18.55 -12.10
CA GLY A 503 -0.39 -18.38 -10.65
C GLY A 503 0.96 -18.24 -9.93
N ASN A 504 0.97 -17.68 -8.71
CA ASN A 504 2.15 -17.63 -7.82
C ASN A 504 2.71 -19.05 -7.61
N MET A 505 3.64 -19.48 -8.46
CA MET A 505 4.25 -20.80 -8.38
C MET A 505 5.00 -20.93 -7.06
N LEU A 506 4.66 -21.96 -6.28
CA LEU A 506 5.26 -22.19 -4.98
C LEU A 506 6.52 -23.02 -5.14
N TRP A 507 7.65 -22.51 -4.66
CA TRP A 507 8.93 -23.20 -4.72
C TRP A 507 9.40 -23.63 -3.33
N ALA A 508 9.88 -24.86 -3.23
CA ALA A 508 10.58 -25.38 -2.05
C ALA A 508 11.87 -26.11 -2.44
N ARG A 509 12.83 -26.11 -1.51
CA ARG A 509 14.09 -26.83 -1.62
C ARG A 509 14.34 -27.65 -0.37
N ARG A 510 14.65 -28.93 -0.55
CA ARG A 510 15.14 -29.83 0.50
C ARG A 510 16.42 -30.52 0.02
N GLY A 511 17.57 -29.99 0.42
CA GLY A 511 18.86 -30.48 -0.06
C GLY A 511 19.05 -30.25 -1.58
N ASN A 512 19.10 -31.34 -2.35
CA ASN A 512 19.19 -31.33 -3.82
C ASN A 512 17.86 -31.72 -4.52
N GLU A 513 16.77 -31.79 -3.75
CA GLU A 513 15.40 -31.90 -4.23
C GLU A 513 14.78 -30.49 -4.35
N PHE A 514 14.27 -30.16 -5.53
CA PHE A 514 13.54 -28.92 -5.79
C PHE A 514 12.10 -29.26 -6.16
N VAL A 515 11.15 -28.55 -5.58
CA VAL A 515 9.73 -28.80 -5.78
C VAL A 515 9.08 -27.50 -6.22
N THR A 516 8.24 -27.59 -7.24
CA THR A 516 7.34 -26.50 -7.63
C THR A 516 5.91 -26.97 -7.68
N VAL A 517 4.98 -26.11 -7.23
CA VAL A 517 3.54 -26.29 -7.37
C VAL A 517 3.04 -25.14 -8.23
N LYS A 518 2.42 -25.46 -9.37
CA LYS A 518 1.94 -24.43 -10.31
C LYS A 518 0.80 -23.60 -9.75
N SER A 519 -0.17 -24.25 -9.13
CA SER A 519 -1.33 -23.57 -8.54
C SER A 519 -1.97 -24.41 -7.44
N LEU A 520 -2.81 -23.77 -6.64
CA LEU A 520 -3.70 -24.42 -5.68
C LEU A 520 -5.12 -24.40 -6.27
N ASN A 521 -5.86 -25.49 -6.14
CA ASN A 521 -7.28 -25.52 -6.52
C ASN A 521 -8.14 -24.80 -5.46
N GLU A 522 -9.44 -24.67 -5.71
CA GLU A 522 -10.41 -24.04 -4.77
C GLU A 522 -10.49 -24.72 -3.41
N GLN A 523 -10.00 -25.96 -3.29
CA GLN A 523 -9.96 -26.74 -2.04
C GLN A 523 -8.59 -26.66 -1.34
N GLY A 524 -7.67 -25.81 -1.82
CA GLY A 524 -6.32 -25.68 -1.27
C GLY A 524 -5.37 -26.84 -1.61
N GLN A 525 -5.74 -27.70 -2.56
CA GLN A 525 -4.92 -28.83 -2.99
C GLN A 525 -3.97 -28.44 -4.14
N PRO A 526 -2.71 -28.93 -4.13
CA PRO A 526 -1.74 -28.69 -5.19
C PRO A 526 -2.15 -29.23 -6.56
N VAL A 527 -1.98 -28.41 -7.59
CA VAL A 527 -2.15 -28.77 -9.00
C VAL A 527 -0.86 -28.51 -9.76
N GLY A 528 -0.47 -29.45 -10.61
CA GLY A 528 0.77 -29.39 -11.38
C GLY A 528 2.02 -29.37 -10.50
N VAL A 529 2.22 -30.46 -9.76
CA VAL A 529 3.39 -30.61 -8.88
C VAL A 529 4.56 -31.17 -9.69
N GLU A 530 5.69 -30.47 -9.69
CA GLU A 530 6.92 -30.92 -10.34
C GLU A 530 8.03 -31.07 -9.30
N ILE A 531 8.68 -32.23 -9.26
CA ILE A 531 9.76 -32.55 -8.31
C ILE A 531 11.01 -32.92 -9.11
N PHE A 532 12.11 -32.25 -8.80
CA PHE A 532 13.42 -32.43 -9.44
C PHE A 532 14.42 -32.94 -8.41
N HIS A 533 14.97 -34.13 -8.64
CA HIS A 533 16.09 -34.64 -7.86
C HIS A 533 17.36 -34.52 -8.67
N TYR A 534 18.35 -33.84 -8.12
CA TYR A 534 19.65 -33.70 -8.75
C TYR A 534 20.72 -34.53 -8.04
N ARG A 535 21.76 -34.89 -8.81
CA ARG A 535 23.01 -35.42 -8.28
C ARG A 535 23.96 -34.27 -7.91
N ASP A 536 25.04 -34.60 -7.20
CA ASP A 536 26.06 -33.62 -6.80
C ASP A 536 26.81 -33.00 -7.99
N ASP A 537 26.77 -33.63 -9.16
CA ASP A 537 27.38 -33.14 -10.40
C ASP A 537 26.50 -32.16 -11.20
N LEU A 538 25.33 -31.79 -10.65
CA LEU A 538 24.30 -30.94 -11.23
C LEU A 538 23.42 -31.60 -12.31
N SER A 539 23.61 -32.89 -12.60
CA SER A 539 22.73 -33.64 -13.50
C SER A 539 21.41 -34.04 -12.81
N LEU A 540 20.35 -34.19 -13.61
CA LEU A 540 19.03 -34.58 -13.12
C LEU A 540 18.98 -36.10 -12.92
N GLU A 541 18.76 -36.57 -11.70
CA GLU A 541 18.61 -37.98 -11.36
C GLU A 541 17.19 -38.48 -11.64
N SER A 542 16.20 -37.73 -11.17
CA SER A 542 14.80 -38.04 -11.42
C SER A 542 13.94 -36.78 -11.52
N TYR A 543 12.85 -36.94 -12.27
CA TYR A 543 11.81 -35.94 -12.46
C TYR A 543 10.46 -36.59 -12.20
N ILE A 544 9.65 -35.97 -11.36
CA ILE A 544 8.29 -36.42 -11.08
C ILE A 544 7.34 -35.29 -11.45
N PHE A 545 6.43 -35.57 -12.36
CA PHE A 545 5.29 -34.71 -12.66
C PHE A 545 4.01 -35.35 -12.11
N ALA A 546 3.24 -34.62 -11.32
CA ALA A 546 1.93 -35.05 -10.85
C ALA A 546 0.86 -34.03 -11.23
N ARG A 547 -0.28 -34.51 -11.72
CA ARG A 547 -1.38 -33.63 -12.16
C ARG A 547 -2.01 -32.89 -10.98
N SER A 548 -2.21 -33.59 -9.86
CA SER A 548 -2.68 -33.02 -8.61
C SER A 548 -2.09 -33.76 -7.42
N ALA A 549 -2.23 -33.22 -6.22
CA ALA A 549 -1.86 -33.90 -4.99
C ALA A 549 -2.91 -33.70 -3.90
N THR A 550 -3.17 -34.72 -3.11
CA THR A 550 -3.99 -34.62 -1.89
C THR A 550 -3.06 -34.60 -0.67
N ILE A 551 -3.28 -33.65 0.24
CA ILE A 551 -2.52 -33.49 1.47
C ILE A 551 -3.18 -34.37 2.56
N GLU A 552 -2.45 -35.34 3.12
CA GLU A 552 -2.89 -36.09 4.31
C GLU A 552 -2.24 -35.53 5.60
N ASP A 553 -2.90 -35.77 6.74
CA ASP A 553 -2.57 -35.20 8.07
C ASP A 553 -1.12 -35.48 8.55
N ASP A 554 -0.41 -36.44 7.95
CA ASP A 554 0.89 -36.94 8.41
C ASP A 554 2.07 -36.58 7.47
N LYS A 555 2.06 -35.33 6.94
CA LYS A 555 3.14 -34.74 6.10
C LYS A 555 3.42 -35.49 4.79
N THR A 556 2.55 -36.41 4.43
CA THR A 556 2.65 -37.22 3.22
C THR A 556 1.61 -36.72 2.23
N TRP A 557 2.04 -36.43 1.02
CA TRP A 557 1.15 -36.07 -0.07
C TRP A 557 0.94 -37.28 -0.95
N ILE A 558 -0.32 -37.54 -1.29
CA ILE A 558 -0.67 -38.52 -2.30
C ILE A 558 -0.71 -37.76 -3.63
N LEU A 559 0.34 -37.94 -4.43
CA LEU A 559 0.44 -37.41 -5.78
C LEU A 559 -0.45 -38.25 -6.70
N HIS A 560 -1.27 -37.60 -7.51
CA HIS A 560 -2.20 -38.23 -8.45
C HIS A 560 -1.78 -38.00 -9.91
N GLY A 561 -1.88 -39.04 -10.74
CA GLY A 561 -1.52 -39.00 -12.15
C GLY A 561 -0.04 -38.69 -12.34
N VAL A 562 0.80 -39.56 -11.80
CA VAL A 562 2.24 -39.37 -11.63
C VAL A 562 3.01 -39.94 -12.82
N ASN A 563 3.87 -39.12 -13.40
CA ASN A 563 4.88 -39.52 -14.36
C ASN A 563 6.25 -39.37 -13.71
N HIS A 564 6.88 -40.50 -13.40
CA HIS A 564 8.20 -40.55 -12.80
C HIS A 564 9.23 -40.94 -13.85
N LYS A 565 10.10 -40.00 -14.19
CA LYS A 565 11.23 -40.19 -15.09
C LYS A 565 12.51 -40.33 -14.28
N LYS A 566 13.31 -41.35 -14.58
CA LYS A 566 14.63 -41.55 -13.98
C LYS A 566 15.67 -41.66 -15.09
N TRP A 567 16.82 -41.05 -14.86
CA TRP A 567 17.97 -41.16 -15.76
C TRP A 567 19.05 -42.01 -15.07
N LEU A 568 19.20 -43.24 -15.56
CA LEU A 568 20.24 -44.17 -15.12
C LEU A 568 21.18 -44.46 -16.29
N ASN A 569 22.46 -44.09 -16.18
CA ASN A 569 23.49 -44.31 -17.21
C ASN A 569 23.09 -43.79 -18.60
N GLY A 570 22.41 -42.64 -18.68
CA GLY A 570 21.98 -42.02 -19.94
C GLY A 570 20.77 -42.67 -20.60
N LYS A 571 20.10 -43.63 -19.94
CA LYS A 571 18.81 -44.17 -20.38
C LYS A 571 17.69 -43.61 -19.51
N GLU A 572 16.67 -43.06 -20.17
CA GLU A 572 15.44 -42.60 -19.55
C GLU A 572 14.49 -43.79 -19.33
N THR A 573 13.99 -43.93 -18.10
CA THR A 573 12.88 -44.82 -17.78
C THR A 573 11.70 -44.00 -17.28
N LEU A 574 10.56 -44.11 -17.94
CA LEU A 574 9.29 -43.51 -17.54
C LEU A 574 8.41 -44.56 -16.85
N GLU A 575 8.14 -44.36 -15.57
CA GLU A 575 7.19 -45.09 -14.74
C GLU A 575 5.94 -44.21 -14.53
N THR A 576 4.80 -44.62 -15.09
CA THR A 576 3.51 -43.95 -14.83
C THR A 576 2.81 -44.66 -13.68
N SER A 577 2.26 -43.89 -12.73
CA SER A 577 1.54 -44.42 -11.56
C SER A 577 0.32 -43.55 -11.26
N ASP A 578 -0.78 -44.18 -10.86
CA ASP A 578 -2.00 -43.44 -10.52
C ASP A 578 -1.82 -42.64 -9.24
N ASN A 579 -1.19 -43.25 -8.22
CA ASN A 579 -0.94 -42.65 -6.93
C ASN A 579 0.51 -42.89 -6.48
N LEU A 580 1.18 -41.86 -5.96
CA LEU A 580 2.49 -41.97 -5.32
C LEU A 580 2.47 -41.24 -3.98
N ALA A 581 2.78 -41.95 -2.89
CA ALA A 581 2.99 -41.32 -1.60
C ALA A 581 4.37 -40.65 -1.58
N TRP A 582 4.40 -39.32 -1.45
CA TRP A 582 5.61 -38.51 -1.39
C TRP A 582 5.69 -37.75 -0.06
N GLN A 583 6.84 -37.80 0.60
CA GLN A 583 7.08 -37.03 1.81
C GLN A 583 7.37 -35.58 1.45
N SER A 584 6.46 -34.68 1.83
CA SER A 584 6.48 -33.31 1.37
C SER A 584 7.75 -32.56 1.79
N ALA A 585 8.32 -31.79 0.86
CA ALA A 585 9.34 -30.79 1.14
C ALA A 585 8.76 -29.55 1.83
N PHE A 586 7.45 -29.31 1.70
CA PHE A 586 6.72 -28.24 2.37
C PHE A 586 6.31 -28.72 3.77
N THR A 587 7.01 -28.25 4.80
CA THR A 587 6.82 -28.71 6.19
C THR A 587 5.63 -28.02 6.84
N SER A 588 4.56 -28.74 7.25
CA SER A 588 3.43 -28.35 8.15
C SER A 588 2.73 -26.99 7.98
N MET A 589 3.24 -26.12 7.12
CA MET A 589 2.72 -24.80 6.83
C MET A 589 1.78 -24.95 5.66
N ASP A 590 0.63 -24.29 5.75
CA ASP A 590 -0.33 -24.28 4.66
C ASP A 590 0.38 -23.71 3.42
N LEU A 591 0.32 -24.45 2.30
CA LEU A 591 0.91 -24.02 1.02
C LEU A 591 0.40 -22.65 0.59
N GLU A 592 -0.83 -22.36 0.99
CA GLU A 592 -1.48 -21.08 0.80
C GLU A 592 -0.74 -19.95 1.54
N GLU A 593 -0.23 -20.21 2.74
CA GLU A 593 0.58 -19.28 3.54
C GLU A 593 1.91 -18.98 2.85
N LEU A 594 2.55 -19.98 2.22
CA LEU A 594 3.85 -19.84 1.53
C LEU A 594 3.81 -18.95 0.28
N SER A 595 2.62 -18.69 -0.28
CA SER A 595 2.44 -17.85 -1.49
C SER A 595 2.37 -16.35 -1.20
N MET A 596 2.30 -15.96 0.08
CA MET A 596 1.94 -14.60 0.48
C MET A 596 3.16 -13.73 0.86
N PRO A 597 3.11 -12.41 0.62
CA PRO A 597 4.15 -11.47 1.03
C PRO A 597 4.37 -11.46 2.55
N GLY A 598 5.62 -11.33 2.99
CA GLY A 598 5.98 -11.43 4.41
C GLY A 598 5.30 -10.44 5.38
N ASN A 599 4.75 -9.33 4.87
CA ASN A 599 4.04 -8.36 5.70
C ASN A 599 2.62 -8.79 6.06
N THR A 600 2.02 -9.80 5.40
CA THR A 600 0.65 -10.27 5.68
C THR A 600 0.59 -11.24 6.84
N PHE A 601 1.71 -11.89 7.19
CA PHE A 601 1.75 -12.90 8.24
C PHE A 601 1.49 -12.33 9.63
N SER A 602 0.79 -13.12 10.45
CA SER A 602 0.71 -12.91 11.90
C SER A 602 2.07 -13.12 12.58
N VAL A 603 2.21 -12.71 13.85
CA VAL A 603 3.49 -12.87 14.56
C VAL A 603 3.85 -14.35 14.72
N ARG A 604 2.84 -15.20 14.95
CA ARG A 604 3.01 -16.65 15.10
C ARG A 604 3.47 -17.29 13.78
N GLN A 605 2.82 -16.93 12.69
CA GLN A 605 3.13 -17.38 11.34
C GLN A 605 4.55 -16.99 10.92
N LEU A 606 4.94 -15.73 11.16
CA LEU A 606 6.31 -15.26 10.90
C LEU A 606 7.35 -16.11 11.64
N ASN A 607 7.12 -16.42 12.91
CA ASN A 607 8.07 -17.20 13.69
C ASN A 607 8.20 -18.64 13.16
N HIS A 608 7.09 -19.27 12.79
CA HIS A 608 7.08 -20.61 12.17
C HIS A 608 7.81 -20.58 10.80
N TYR A 609 7.55 -19.56 10.00
CA TYR A 609 8.14 -19.44 8.66
C TYR A 609 9.66 -19.16 8.71
N ILE A 610 10.10 -18.34 9.65
CA ILE A 610 11.54 -18.09 9.88
C ILE A 610 12.25 -19.41 10.22
N HIS A 611 11.65 -20.26 11.04
CA HIS A 611 12.22 -21.57 11.40
C HIS A 611 12.34 -22.46 10.15
N TYR A 612 11.29 -22.54 9.33
CA TYR A 612 11.29 -23.27 8.07
C TYR A 612 12.39 -22.80 7.10
N LEU A 613 12.55 -21.48 6.93
CA LEU A 613 13.60 -20.92 6.06
C LEU A 613 15.01 -21.24 6.59
N GLN A 614 15.19 -21.27 7.91
CA GLN A 614 16.46 -21.63 8.53
C GLN A 614 16.79 -23.13 8.35
N GLU A 615 15.81 -24.02 8.52
CA GLU A 615 15.97 -25.46 8.30
C GLU A 615 16.27 -25.80 6.83
N THR A 616 15.72 -25.03 5.89
CA THR A 616 15.93 -25.22 4.44
C THR A 616 17.14 -24.46 3.88
N GLY A 617 17.88 -23.73 4.73
CA GLY A 617 19.09 -22.99 4.34
C GLY A 617 18.83 -21.74 3.49
N GLN A 618 17.60 -21.22 3.51
CA GLN A 618 17.16 -20.04 2.79
C GLN A 618 17.35 -18.74 3.61
N PRO A 619 17.52 -17.58 2.96
CA PRO A 619 17.68 -16.31 3.67
C PRO A 619 16.37 -15.90 4.38
N SER A 620 16.43 -15.72 5.69
CA SER A 620 15.30 -15.32 6.54
C SER A 620 15.38 -13.88 7.07
N SER A 621 16.30 -13.06 6.56
CA SER A 621 16.53 -11.69 7.03
C SER A 621 15.28 -10.82 6.93
N ASP A 622 14.58 -10.89 5.80
CA ASP A 622 13.41 -10.05 5.51
C ASP A 622 12.27 -10.35 6.50
N TYR A 623 11.98 -11.64 6.72
CA TYR A 623 10.93 -12.09 7.64
C TYR A 623 11.30 -11.87 9.11
N ARG A 624 12.58 -12.05 9.48
CA ARG A 624 13.06 -11.69 10.81
C ARG A 624 12.88 -10.20 11.06
N LEU A 625 13.23 -9.34 10.11
CA LEU A 625 13.02 -7.90 10.26
C LEU A 625 11.53 -7.57 10.37
N ALA A 626 10.67 -8.15 9.55
CA ALA A 626 9.23 -7.95 9.63
C ALA A 626 8.65 -8.31 11.01
N LEU A 627 9.14 -9.41 11.63
CA LEU A 627 8.76 -9.79 12.99
C LEU A 627 9.14 -8.72 14.01
N TRP A 628 10.37 -8.19 13.93
CA TRP A 628 10.81 -7.13 14.83
C TRP A 628 10.12 -5.80 14.53
N GLU A 629 9.78 -5.52 13.28
CA GLU A 629 9.02 -4.34 12.87
C GLU A 629 7.62 -4.33 13.51
N LYS A 630 6.94 -5.49 13.54
CA LYS A 630 5.64 -5.63 14.22
C LYS A 630 5.71 -5.29 15.72
N LEU A 631 6.83 -5.56 16.38
CA LEU A 631 7.06 -5.19 17.77
C LEU A 631 7.53 -3.73 17.93
N GLY A 632 8.25 -3.19 16.94
CA GLY A 632 8.73 -1.80 16.92
C GLY A 632 7.61 -0.79 16.71
N GLN A 633 6.59 -1.11 15.90
CA GLN A 633 5.47 -0.21 15.61
C GLN A 633 4.69 0.25 16.86
N PRO A 634 4.30 -0.63 17.81
CA PRO A 634 3.71 -0.20 19.08
C PRO A 634 4.56 0.78 19.88
N ILE A 635 5.88 0.56 19.95
CA ILE A 635 6.81 1.44 20.65
C ILE A 635 6.87 2.80 19.97
N LEU A 636 6.88 2.83 18.64
CA LEU A 636 6.85 4.06 17.85
C LEU A 636 5.55 4.83 18.12
N THR A 637 4.41 4.15 18.16
CA THR A 637 3.10 4.75 18.48
C THR A 637 3.08 5.33 19.90
N LEU A 638 3.65 4.64 20.89
CA LEU A 638 3.81 5.18 22.25
C LEU A 638 4.69 6.44 22.27
N ALA A 639 5.81 6.42 21.54
CA ALA A 639 6.68 7.58 21.39
C ALA A 639 5.89 8.79 20.85
N MET A 640 5.08 8.58 19.81
CA MET A 640 4.26 9.61 19.17
C MET A 640 3.19 10.20 20.10
N ILE A 641 2.53 9.38 20.92
CA ILE A 641 1.57 9.87 21.93
C ILE A 641 2.29 10.73 22.97
N LEU A 642 3.46 10.31 23.42
CA LEU A 642 4.24 11.06 24.40
C LEU A 642 4.73 12.39 23.83
N LEU A 643 5.12 12.42 22.56
CA LEU A 643 5.57 13.60 21.83
C LEU A 643 4.43 14.63 21.62
N ALA A 644 3.16 14.19 21.61
CA ALA A 644 2.01 15.11 21.57
C ALA A 644 1.88 16.01 22.81
N VAL A 645 2.38 15.56 23.96
CA VAL A 645 2.30 16.26 25.25
C VAL A 645 3.07 17.60 25.21
N PRO A 646 4.39 17.66 24.94
CA PRO A 646 5.14 18.92 24.90
C PRO A 646 4.62 19.90 23.83
N PHE A 647 4.12 19.40 22.69
CA PHE A 647 3.51 20.25 21.67
C PHE A 647 2.21 20.91 22.12
N THR A 648 1.51 20.30 23.08
CA THR A 648 0.29 20.87 23.64
C THR A 648 0.60 22.00 24.63
N PHE A 649 1.70 21.90 25.38
CA PHE A 649 2.08 22.82 26.45
C PHE A 649 2.99 23.98 26.02
N SER A 650 3.26 24.14 24.72
CA SER A 650 4.11 25.22 24.20
C SER A 650 3.65 26.64 24.58
N ALA A 651 4.63 27.53 24.76
CA ALA A 651 4.62 28.79 25.52
C ALA A 651 3.38 29.71 25.39
N PRO A 652 3.11 30.61 26.38
CA PRO A 652 1.92 31.48 26.45
C PRO A 652 1.67 32.42 25.25
N ARG A 653 2.65 32.59 24.36
CA ARG A 653 2.54 33.35 23.09
C ARG A 653 2.38 32.42 21.87
N SER A 654 1.83 31.22 22.07
CA SER A 654 1.84 30.17 21.06
C SER A 654 0.97 30.49 19.84
N PRO A 655 1.37 30.03 18.65
CA PRO A 655 0.53 30.06 17.46
C PRO A 655 -0.70 29.14 17.65
N GLY A 656 -1.83 29.50 17.01
CA GLY A 656 -3.12 28.83 17.21
C GLY A 656 -3.10 27.33 16.89
N MET A 657 -4.12 26.58 17.35
CA MET A 657 -4.25 25.10 17.22
C MET A 657 -3.81 24.53 15.86
N GLY A 658 -4.12 25.21 14.74
CA GLY A 658 -3.74 24.77 13.40
C GLY A 658 -2.23 24.70 13.15
N SER A 659 -1.44 25.56 13.79
CA SER A 659 0.03 25.52 13.70
C SER A 659 0.64 24.35 14.48
N ARG A 660 0.07 24.02 15.65
CA ARG A 660 0.49 22.85 16.45
C ARG A 660 0.19 21.55 15.71
N LEU A 661 -0.98 21.50 15.06
CA LEU A 661 -1.32 20.42 14.14
C LEU A 661 -0.32 20.33 12.99
N ALA A 662 0.04 21.45 12.35
CA ALA A 662 1.01 21.45 11.26
C ALA A 662 2.40 20.95 11.69
N VAL A 663 2.88 21.37 12.87
CA VAL A 663 4.16 20.87 13.43
C VAL A 663 4.07 19.39 13.78
N GLY A 664 2.99 18.97 14.44
CA GLY A 664 2.76 17.56 14.76
C GLY A 664 2.72 16.68 13.51
N VAL A 665 2.01 17.13 12.48
CA VAL A 665 2.02 16.55 11.14
C VAL A 665 3.45 16.34 10.63
N ILE A 666 4.28 17.38 10.61
CA ILE A 666 5.65 17.33 10.07
C ILE A 666 6.52 16.36 10.88
N VAL A 667 6.41 16.40 12.21
CA VAL A 667 7.20 15.55 13.11
C VAL A 667 6.81 14.08 12.97
N GLY A 668 5.51 13.77 12.94
CA GLY A 668 5.02 12.40 12.74
C GLY A 668 5.48 11.83 11.40
N LEU A 669 5.44 12.66 10.35
CA LEU A 669 5.93 12.35 9.03
C LEU A 669 7.43 12.08 8.96
N LEU A 670 8.26 12.99 9.47
CA LEU A 670 9.71 12.81 9.50
C LEU A 670 10.10 11.56 10.29
N THR A 671 9.40 11.31 11.39
CA THR A 671 9.60 10.12 12.23
C THR A 671 9.27 8.85 11.46
N TRP A 672 8.11 8.81 10.79
CA TRP A 672 7.69 7.64 10.01
C TRP A 672 8.61 7.37 8.82
N ILE A 673 9.01 8.41 8.08
CA ILE A 673 10.01 8.28 7.01
C ILE A 673 11.32 7.74 7.53
N SER A 674 11.82 8.33 8.60
CA SER A 674 13.08 7.90 9.20
C SER A 674 12.99 6.42 9.62
N TYR A 675 11.82 5.98 10.09
CA TYR A 675 11.58 4.59 10.44
C TYR A 675 11.60 3.67 9.22
N GLN A 676 10.86 4.01 8.17
CA GLN A 676 10.80 3.22 6.94
C GLN A 676 12.15 3.17 6.21
N ILE A 677 12.87 4.29 6.16
CA ILE A 677 14.23 4.34 5.62
C ILE A 677 15.15 3.44 6.45
N MET A 678 15.09 3.51 7.78
CA MET A 678 15.91 2.66 8.64
C MET A 678 15.63 1.17 8.39
N VAL A 679 14.35 0.76 8.36
CA VAL A 679 13.93 -0.63 8.09
C VAL A 679 14.48 -1.11 6.74
N ASN A 680 14.24 -0.35 5.67
CA ASN A 680 14.66 -0.76 4.33
C ASN A 680 16.19 -0.72 4.14
N LEU A 681 16.87 0.29 4.67
CA LEU A 681 18.34 0.32 4.68
C LEU A 681 18.93 -0.82 5.52
N GLY A 682 18.26 -1.24 6.60
CA GLY A 682 18.70 -2.37 7.39
C GLY A 682 18.65 -3.69 6.64
N LEU A 683 17.68 -3.88 5.74
CA LEU A 683 17.67 -5.03 4.82
C LEU A 683 18.82 -4.94 3.81
N LEU A 684 19.01 -3.77 3.21
CA LEU A 684 20.02 -3.54 2.16
C LEU A 684 21.45 -3.71 2.70
N PHE A 685 21.75 -3.16 3.88
CA PHE A 685 23.08 -3.25 4.50
C PHE A 685 23.25 -4.48 5.40
N ALA A 686 22.29 -5.41 5.39
CA ALA A 686 22.30 -6.62 6.24
C ALA A 686 22.53 -6.33 7.74
N LEU A 687 21.98 -5.22 8.26
CA LEU A 687 22.06 -4.86 9.67
C LEU A 687 21.28 -5.86 10.54
N SER A 688 21.64 -5.95 11.82
CA SER A 688 20.93 -6.81 12.76
C SER A 688 19.47 -6.35 12.93
N ALA A 689 18.52 -7.24 12.67
CA ALA A 689 17.09 -6.93 12.67
C ALA A 689 16.55 -6.21 13.94
N PRO A 690 16.95 -6.57 15.17
CA PRO A 690 16.47 -5.87 16.37
C PRO A 690 16.94 -4.41 16.45
N VAL A 691 18.17 -4.12 16.03
CA VAL A 691 18.73 -2.76 16.08
C VAL A 691 18.03 -1.87 15.07
N THR A 692 17.81 -2.40 13.86
CA THR A 692 17.08 -1.68 12.79
C THR A 692 15.66 -1.35 13.22
N ALA A 693 14.93 -2.32 13.78
CA ALA A 693 13.52 -2.15 14.14
C ALA A 693 13.32 -1.33 15.43
N PHE A 694 14.16 -1.47 16.46
CA PHE A 694 13.96 -0.76 17.73
C PHE A 694 14.78 0.52 17.88
N GLY A 695 15.89 0.66 17.15
CA GLY A 695 16.83 1.76 17.36
C GLY A 695 16.13 3.12 17.28
N LEU A 696 15.32 3.32 16.25
CA LEU A 696 14.62 4.59 16.05
C LEU A 696 13.41 4.79 16.99
N PRO A 697 12.49 3.82 17.19
CA PRO A 697 11.41 3.96 18.18
C PRO A 697 11.92 4.27 19.59
N VAL A 698 12.97 3.58 20.05
CA VAL A 698 13.55 3.81 21.38
C VAL A 698 14.17 5.20 21.46
N ALA A 699 14.89 5.65 20.43
CA ALA A 699 15.42 7.01 20.36
C ALA A 699 14.29 8.06 20.49
N PHE A 700 13.17 7.88 19.81
CA PHE A 700 12.03 8.79 19.91
C PHE A 700 11.35 8.79 21.28
N VAL A 701 11.26 7.63 21.95
CA VAL A 701 10.77 7.57 23.34
C VAL A 701 11.67 8.38 24.26
N LEU A 702 13.00 8.23 24.13
CA LEU A 702 13.97 8.98 24.92
C LEU A 702 13.88 10.48 24.68
N VAL A 703 13.77 10.91 23.41
CA VAL A 703 13.56 12.31 23.05
C VAL A 703 12.26 12.84 23.66
N ALA A 704 11.15 12.11 23.53
CA ALA A 704 9.87 12.52 24.08
C ALA A 704 9.89 12.64 25.62
N LEU A 705 10.51 11.69 26.32
CA LEU A 705 10.71 11.76 27.78
C LEU A 705 11.58 12.94 28.19
N SER A 706 12.68 13.20 27.47
CA SER A 706 13.56 14.33 27.74
C SER A 706 12.85 15.67 27.58
N LEU A 707 11.99 15.81 26.57
CA LEU A 707 11.18 17.00 26.33
C LEU A 707 10.14 17.18 27.44
N VAL A 708 9.45 16.10 27.84
CA VAL A 708 8.49 16.15 28.95
C VAL A 708 9.18 16.59 30.25
N TYR A 709 10.35 16.03 30.56
CA TYR A 709 11.12 16.40 31.75
C TYR A 709 11.59 17.86 31.72
N TRP A 710 12.08 18.33 30.57
CA TRP A 710 12.52 19.72 30.41
C TRP A 710 11.36 20.70 30.60
N TYR A 711 10.19 20.40 30.03
CA TYR A 711 8.99 21.22 30.19
C TYR A 711 8.44 21.22 31.63
N ASP A 712 8.50 20.08 32.34
CA ASP A 712 8.07 19.97 33.74
C ASP A 712 8.96 20.79 34.69
N ARG A 713 10.22 21.05 34.33
CA ARG A 713 11.14 21.89 35.12
C ARG A 713 11.00 23.39 34.87
N GLN A 714 10.49 23.81 33.72
CA GLN A 714 10.34 25.22 33.37
C GLN A 714 9.04 25.86 33.87
N HIS A 715 8.11 25.07 34.40
CA HIS A 715 6.70 25.40 34.57
C HIS A 715 6.11 24.71 35.78
#